data_AF-A0A3N9NVT5-F1
#
_entry.id   AF-A0A3N9NVT5-F1
#
_cell.length_a   1.000
_cell.length_b   1.000
_cell.length_c   1.000
_cell.angle_alpha   90.00
_cell.angle_beta   90.00
_cell.angle_gamma   90.00
#
_symmetry.space_group_name_H-M   'P 1'
#
loop_
_entity.id
_entity.type
_entity.pdbx_description
1 polymer ?
#
loop_
_entity_poly.entity_id
_entity_poly.type
_entity_poly.pdbx_seq_one_letter_code
_entity_poly.pdbx_strand_id
1 'polypeptide(L)'
;MRFGIKIILLFAVVLNHAAAQQFYGSEGLTLFNRGEYRAAINSLISWTDSHTAERGIAYYYIGESYYNLALDATSTSQSVSHFRDGDRYFDLASKQTDLATVYQSTLREAIYKKAWCNYRIAELENDPLMYLENAVNGFYEVYASGRDSTATDAFYMVGESQLRLAQRKRVEVFLSSNIGQSVRLAEEVVSHLNEAETIFKQIMDGDVYSRHLGYCAIIRYQDVLFERGKLYQALSEELFSELNDPKKSNSAEETAIRFFSQVDYGSVLLLMDRLTQITFEPLIQYSTAVKHLNLYLLTGDLEQEQLFNNALDVVQWIGFEEEKMFLQGNRDQKRSIEDEAFMRLTNDRISYYAEAAKTYFEAWYWLGWVQFIANMEESGDQFSRFIRESENRILSPQHILLREDAQYRLFLLQFDQFASDRSILNNLKNEIESFQPQSYSIQEKVRMLLQLVRVGLGEPIWGQILQAPTTEVRLRDAFILIQNMMIRASRVIGKERDTYLNYIDQLFQITQDRQIEATNFYRGLSLFLKAEIQETPNNKRDYYFEAGDFLGKSEGDYRLEGLYVQARSYFAAAIHESNASQRNRTYERAKPLFIMLINDAQSLRSLYYLGEILRIQGNDLAARRCYDIVIEKTQGKEGGMFWYNNALAAIQNLGQTGDLNALNTIRVEEVAFPEQLLVVDNENISLEKFADPDYIRKQYWEEALDLLMKYGLSKRSLYPSDFRLMYSRFCEREFQLLTADIHERVGSLSAGLQLRVLLPENIPGEVRVTLDNVPLQQDQQGIYQKRSLQINRYVEIYIYNQYCYPVVINHRFTEPGIERMTVSLSPKIVFEQRGEDLETGVGILRFSQRLDNNSIFYPVDLPLSQSTFLHRDFQSDIHYRDFVYSDLFDGYLVVHSESQNLLFYQNDPMVSQGEEFALFYPEDITPMSSPEGIVTDAEGNIYITDWGSHSIFVFSRDGSYHRTMGSFGLNTPTNIGKAIRFIFPTKIAIVEDKEGVMVEGQRVFRTPLIFVADRAGIYLMDNRGIYLDTIVSAVPGRDALYSITASGFGANTRLYVMDRSSGKIERFISRPVEIR
;
A
#
# COMPACT_ATOMS: atom_id res chain seq x y z
N MET A 1 20.02 -6.22 -58.49
CA MET A 1 18.68 -6.31 -57.86
C MET A 1 18.64 -6.93 -56.46
N ARG A 2 19.54 -7.83 -56.04
CA ARG A 2 19.55 -8.38 -54.65
C ARG A 2 20.21 -7.50 -53.58
N PHE A 3 20.89 -6.41 -53.97
CA PHE A 3 21.49 -5.42 -53.05
C PHE A 3 20.50 -4.35 -52.58
N GLY A 4 19.52 -3.98 -53.42
CA GLY A 4 18.54 -2.92 -53.10
C GLY A 4 17.51 -3.30 -52.02
N ILE A 5 17.23 -4.60 -51.84
CA ILE A 5 16.20 -5.06 -50.88
C ILE A 5 16.73 -5.13 -49.44
N LYS A 6 18.04 -5.35 -49.24
CA LYS A 6 18.65 -5.32 -47.89
C LYS A 6 18.85 -3.91 -47.34
N ILE A 7 19.05 -2.91 -48.22
CA ILE A 7 19.19 -1.50 -47.83
C ILE A 7 17.82 -0.93 -47.39
N ILE A 8 16.74 -1.30 -48.07
CA ILE A 8 15.37 -0.81 -47.73
C ILE A 8 14.88 -1.37 -46.38
N LEU A 9 15.22 -2.62 -46.04
CA LEU A 9 14.86 -3.23 -44.75
C LEU A 9 15.69 -2.68 -43.56
N LEU A 10 16.96 -2.29 -43.78
CA LEU A 10 17.77 -1.63 -42.75
C LEU A 10 17.32 -0.17 -42.55
N PHE A 11 16.97 0.54 -43.63
CA PHE A 11 16.43 1.90 -43.57
C PHE A 11 15.08 1.97 -42.86
N ALA A 12 14.18 1.00 -43.08
CA ALA A 12 12.87 0.98 -42.41
C ALA A 12 12.97 0.76 -40.89
N VAL A 13 13.96 -0.02 -40.42
CA VAL A 13 14.18 -0.27 -38.97
C VAL A 13 14.87 0.92 -38.30
N VAL A 14 15.84 1.55 -38.96
CA VAL A 14 16.58 2.71 -38.43
C VAL A 14 15.75 4.00 -38.48
N LEU A 15 14.96 4.23 -39.54
CA LEU A 15 14.01 5.35 -39.61
C LEU A 15 12.88 5.19 -38.58
N ASN A 16 12.43 3.96 -38.29
CA ASN A 16 11.43 3.72 -37.26
C ASN A 16 11.96 3.97 -35.84
N HIS A 17 13.24 3.72 -35.53
CA HIS A 17 13.79 4.09 -34.22
C HIS A 17 14.08 5.59 -34.09
N ALA A 18 14.61 6.24 -35.13
CA ALA A 18 14.86 7.68 -35.10
C ALA A 18 13.57 8.54 -35.10
N ALA A 19 12.47 8.02 -35.67
CA ALA A 19 11.15 8.65 -35.62
C ALA A 19 10.36 8.32 -34.34
N ALA A 20 10.70 7.25 -33.60
CA ALA A 20 9.97 6.75 -32.43
C ALA A 20 10.56 7.18 -31.07
N GLN A 21 11.26 8.32 -31.02
CA GLN A 21 11.76 8.91 -29.78
C GLN A 21 11.44 10.42 -29.68
N GLN A 22 10.52 10.93 -30.51
CA GLN A 22 10.16 12.36 -30.53
C GLN A 22 9.43 12.77 -29.26
N PHE A 23 8.67 11.83 -28.65
CA PHE A 23 7.92 12.06 -27.44
C PHE A 23 8.75 12.68 -26.29
N TYR A 24 9.98 12.21 -26.08
CA TYR A 24 10.81 12.71 -24.97
C TYR A 24 11.20 14.18 -25.14
N GLY A 25 11.17 14.72 -26.37
CA GLY A 25 11.36 16.14 -26.66
C GLY A 25 10.09 16.99 -26.58
N SER A 26 8.93 16.41 -26.27
CA SER A 26 7.64 17.11 -26.29
C SER A 26 7.52 18.20 -25.22
N GLU A 27 6.75 19.24 -25.53
CA GLU A 27 6.38 20.28 -24.55
C GLU A 27 5.59 19.67 -23.38
N GLY A 28 4.70 18.72 -23.67
CA GLY A 28 3.90 18.02 -22.66
C GLY A 28 4.76 17.32 -21.61
N LEU A 29 5.81 16.60 -22.02
CA LEU A 29 6.72 15.97 -21.08
C LEU A 29 7.58 16.99 -20.32
N THR A 30 7.95 18.10 -20.97
CA THR A 30 8.65 19.21 -20.31
C THR A 30 7.81 19.81 -19.17
N LEU A 31 6.50 20.00 -19.40
CA LEU A 31 5.55 20.48 -18.38
C LEU A 31 5.35 19.45 -17.27
N PHE A 32 5.26 18.16 -17.60
CA PHE A 32 5.19 17.07 -16.62
C PHE A 32 6.39 17.07 -15.67
N ASN A 33 7.61 17.19 -16.21
CA ASN A 33 8.85 17.25 -15.42
C ASN A 33 8.96 18.50 -14.52
N ARG A 34 8.18 19.56 -14.79
CA ARG A 34 8.06 20.75 -13.92
C ARG A 34 6.97 20.60 -12.85
N GLY A 35 6.22 19.50 -12.86
CA GLY A 35 5.06 19.31 -11.98
C GLY A 35 3.80 20.07 -12.43
N GLU A 36 3.80 20.64 -13.64
CA GLU A 36 2.68 21.41 -14.19
C GLU A 36 1.64 20.49 -14.85
N TYR A 37 1.13 19.50 -14.11
CA TYR A 37 0.35 18.37 -14.63
C TYR A 37 -0.89 18.76 -15.45
N ARG A 38 -1.61 19.82 -15.06
CA ARG A 38 -2.78 20.29 -15.81
C ARG A 38 -2.40 20.83 -17.20
N ALA A 39 -1.29 21.56 -17.29
CA ALA A 39 -0.79 22.07 -18.56
C ALA A 39 -0.21 20.92 -19.41
N ALA A 40 0.49 19.99 -18.77
CA ALA A 40 1.01 18.78 -19.41
C ALA A 40 -0.12 17.98 -20.07
N ILE A 41 -1.24 17.74 -19.37
CA ILE A 41 -2.41 17.01 -19.92
C ILE A 41 -2.90 17.67 -21.21
N ASN A 42 -3.12 18.99 -21.22
CA ASN A 42 -3.61 19.70 -22.41
C ASN A 42 -2.65 19.61 -23.60
N SER A 43 -1.35 19.77 -23.32
CA SER A 43 -0.29 19.67 -24.34
C SER A 43 -0.19 18.24 -24.90
N LEU A 44 -0.24 17.22 -24.02
CA LEU A 44 -0.17 15.82 -24.40
C LEU A 44 -1.41 15.34 -25.16
N ILE A 45 -2.61 15.81 -24.83
CA ILE A 45 -3.81 15.54 -25.64
C ILE A 45 -3.62 16.06 -27.06
N SER A 46 -3.16 17.31 -27.20
CA SER A 46 -2.86 17.91 -28.51
C SER A 46 -1.75 17.14 -29.27
N TRP A 47 -0.76 16.62 -28.54
CA TRP A 47 0.29 15.76 -29.09
C TRP A 47 -0.28 14.47 -29.67
N THR A 48 -1.23 13.82 -28.97
CA THR A 48 -1.84 12.56 -29.45
C THR A 48 -2.58 12.72 -30.78
N ASP A 49 -3.13 13.91 -31.06
CA ASP A 49 -3.81 14.17 -32.34
C ASP A 49 -2.83 14.23 -33.52
N SER A 50 -1.63 14.74 -33.29
CA SER A 50 -0.60 14.96 -34.30
C SER A 50 0.39 13.79 -34.46
N HIS A 51 0.60 12.98 -33.41
CA HIS A 51 1.61 11.91 -33.37
C HIS A 51 0.97 10.55 -33.10
N THR A 52 0.18 10.07 -34.06
CA THR A 52 -0.63 8.85 -33.90
C THR A 52 0.17 7.58 -33.58
N ALA A 53 1.43 7.53 -34.02
CA ALA A 53 2.34 6.42 -33.80
C ALA A 53 2.96 6.38 -32.38
N GLU A 54 2.84 7.44 -31.58
CA GLU A 54 3.35 7.55 -30.20
C GLU A 54 2.24 7.90 -29.20
N ARG A 55 0.99 7.50 -29.50
CA ARG A 55 -0.16 7.80 -28.65
C ARG A 55 -0.11 7.09 -27.31
N GLY A 56 0.41 5.87 -27.26
CA GLY A 56 0.48 5.07 -26.05
C GLY A 56 1.32 5.72 -24.97
N ILE A 57 2.54 6.12 -25.32
CA ILE A 57 3.44 6.80 -24.38
C ILE A 57 2.86 8.15 -23.90
N ALA A 58 2.18 8.90 -24.78
CA ALA A 58 1.49 10.13 -24.39
C ALA A 58 0.30 9.88 -23.45
N TYR A 59 -0.54 8.87 -23.73
CA TYR A 59 -1.63 8.48 -22.82
C TYR A 59 -1.12 8.03 -21.46
N TYR A 60 0.02 7.33 -21.40
CA TYR A 60 0.64 6.96 -20.13
C TYR A 60 0.98 8.20 -19.28
N TYR A 61 1.65 9.20 -19.85
CA TYR A 61 2.00 10.42 -19.09
C TYR A 61 0.80 11.34 -18.81
N ILE A 62 -0.28 11.27 -19.60
CA ILE A 62 -1.57 11.87 -19.22
C ILE A 62 -2.11 11.16 -17.98
N GLY A 63 -2.07 9.82 -17.96
CA GLY A 63 -2.43 9.00 -16.79
C GLY A 63 -1.62 9.36 -15.55
N GLU A 64 -0.28 9.43 -15.66
CA GLU A 64 0.61 9.86 -14.57
C GLU A 64 0.30 11.27 -14.07
N SER A 65 -0.02 12.19 -14.99
CA SER A 65 -0.41 13.55 -14.62
C SER A 65 -1.70 13.57 -13.79
N TYR A 66 -2.71 12.79 -14.19
CA TYR A 66 -3.93 12.63 -13.39
C TYR A 66 -3.68 11.93 -12.06
N TYR A 67 -2.84 10.90 -12.04
CA TYR A 67 -2.48 10.18 -10.83
C TYR A 67 -1.81 11.12 -9.81
N ASN A 68 -0.84 11.92 -10.25
CA ASN A 68 -0.18 12.90 -9.40
C ASN A 68 -1.14 13.99 -8.90
N LEU A 69 -2.06 14.47 -9.76
CA LEU A 69 -3.12 15.38 -9.34
C LEU A 69 -4.07 14.76 -8.31
N ALA A 70 -4.32 13.45 -8.39
CA ALA A 70 -5.16 12.72 -7.45
C ALA A 70 -4.51 12.61 -6.06
N LEU A 71 -3.20 12.36 -6.01
CA LEU A 71 -2.41 12.37 -4.78
C LEU A 71 -2.37 13.76 -4.13
N ASP A 72 -2.25 14.81 -4.93
CA ASP A 72 -2.15 16.20 -4.46
C ASP A 72 -3.53 16.87 -4.23
N ALA A 73 -4.63 16.13 -4.40
CA ALA A 73 -5.99 16.66 -4.30
C ALA A 73 -6.37 17.05 -2.87
N THR A 74 -7.15 18.14 -2.74
CA THR A 74 -7.58 18.69 -1.43
C THR A 74 -8.97 18.22 -1.00
N SER A 75 -9.60 17.31 -1.76
CA SER A 75 -10.85 16.66 -1.36
C SER A 75 -10.95 15.23 -1.89
N THR A 76 -11.69 14.37 -1.18
CA THR A 76 -11.99 12.99 -1.60
C THR A 76 -12.61 12.96 -2.99
N SER A 77 -13.57 13.84 -3.29
CA SER A 77 -14.26 13.86 -4.58
C SER A 77 -13.35 14.21 -5.75
N GLN A 78 -12.42 15.17 -5.56
CA GLN A 78 -11.42 15.52 -6.58
C GLN A 78 -10.43 14.38 -6.79
N SER A 79 -9.94 13.78 -5.69
CA SER A 79 -9.00 12.66 -5.73
C SER A 79 -9.59 11.46 -6.49
N VAL A 80 -10.82 11.04 -6.14
CA VAL A 80 -11.53 9.96 -6.84
C VAL A 80 -11.72 10.28 -8.32
N SER A 81 -12.13 11.50 -8.67
CA SER A 81 -12.30 11.90 -10.07
C SER A 81 -10.98 11.77 -10.86
N HIS A 82 -9.87 12.24 -10.29
CA HIS A 82 -8.57 12.18 -10.94
C HIS A 82 -8.03 10.74 -11.04
N PHE A 83 -8.21 9.89 -10.02
CA PHE A 83 -7.86 8.47 -10.15
C PHE A 83 -8.67 7.74 -11.22
N ARG A 84 -9.97 8.06 -11.38
CA ARG A 84 -10.79 7.49 -12.47
C ARG A 84 -10.33 7.95 -13.84
N ASP A 85 -9.96 9.22 -13.99
CA ASP A 85 -9.36 9.71 -15.23
C ASP A 85 -8.00 9.02 -15.50
N GLY A 86 -7.18 8.85 -14.47
CA GLY A 86 -5.92 8.11 -14.53
C GLY A 86 -6.13 6.67 -14.99
N ASP A 87 -7.01 5.91 -14.32
CA ASP A 87 -7.40 4.53 -14.68
C ASP A 87 -7.80 4.42 -16.16
N ARG A 88 -8.65 5.34 -16.64
CA ARG A 88 -9.04 5.41 -18.05
C ARG A 88 -7.85 5.60 -18.98
N TYR A 89 -6.95 6.54 -18.68
CA TYR A 89 -5.82 6.83 -19.56
C TYR A 89 -4.74 5.74 -19.53
N PHE A 90 -4.50 5.09 -18.39
CA PHE A 90 -3.63 3.92 -18.32
C PHE A 90 -4.21 2.73 -19.11
N ASP A 91 -5.53 2.53 -19.05
CA ASP A 91 -6.22 1.53 -19.87
C ASP A 91 -6.08 1.83 -21.38
N LEU A 92 -6.28 3.09 -21.78
CA LEU A 92 -6.08 3.53 -23.17
C LEU A 92 -4.63 3.33 -23.64
N ALA A 93 -3.66 3.66 -22.78
CA ALA A 93 -2.23 3.48 -23.03
C ALA A 93 -1.92 2.00 -23.25
N SER A 94 -2.34 1.11 -22.35
CA SER A 94 -2.05 -0.33 -22.41
C SER A 94 -2.52 -1.03 -23.69
N LYS A 95 -3.48 -0.44 -24.41
CA LYS A 95 -4.04 -0.96 -25.67
C LYS A 95 -3.32 -0.45 -26.92
N GLN A 96 -2.37 0.47 -26.81
CA GLN A 96 -1.64 1.00 -27.96
C GLN A 96 -0.43 0.15 -28.33
N THR A 97 -0.15 0.06 -29.63
CA THR A 97 0.91 -0.80 -30.16
C THR A 97 2.32 -0.27 -29.88
N ASP A 98 2.50 1.05 -29.79
CA ASP A 98 3.79 1.69 -29.53
C ASP A 98 4.36 1.34 -28.16
N LEU A 99 3.50 1.18 -27.15
CA LEU A 99 3.91 0.66 -25.85
C LEU A 99 4.42 -0.79 -25.93
N ALA A 100 3.80 -1.64 -26.76
CA ALA A 100 4.22 -3.02 -26.92
C ALA A 100 5.48 -3.20 -27.79
N THR A 101 5.75 -2.27 -28.71
CA THR A 101 6.83 -2.41 -29.70
C THR A 101 8.04 -1.51 -29.44
N VAL A 102 7.83 -0.31 -28.88
CA VAL A 102 8.86 0.71 -28.67
C VAL A 102 9.12 0.90 -27.17
N TYR A 103 8.06 1.05 -26.36
CA TYR A 103 8.15 1.41 -24.94
C TYR A 103 7.73 0.28 -24.00
N GLN A 104 8.31 -0.92 -24.18
CA GLN A 104 7.86 -2.16 -23.52
C GLN A 104 7.83 -2.11 -21.99
N SER A 105 8.78 -1.43 -21.35
CA SER A 105 8.78 -1.26 -19.89
C SER A 105 7.56 -0.47 -19.41
N THR A 106 7.18 0.57 -20.17
CA THR A 106 6.08 1.46 -19.82
C THR A 106 4.71 0.80 -20.02
N LEU A 107 4.58 -0.21 -20.88
CA LEU A 107 3.34 -0.99 -20.99
C LEU A 107 2.97 -1.63 -19.65
N ARG A 108 3.96 -2.24 -18.99
CA ARG A 108 3.78 -2.89 -17.70
C ARG A 108 3.55 -1.88 -16.58
N GLU A 109 4.22 -0.73 -16.62
CA GLU A 109 3.97 0.38 -15.70
C GLU A 109 2.53 0.91 -15.82
N ALA A 110 1.97 1.00 -17.03
CA ALA A 110 0.58 1.41 -17.23
C ALA A 110 -0.41 0.47 -16.52
N ILE A 111 -0.21 -0.85 -16.62
CA ILE A 111 -1.04 -1.85 -15.92
C ILE A 111 -0.88 -1.72 -14.40
N TYR A 112 0.36 -1.55 -13.93
CA TYR A 112 0.67 -1.34 -12.51
C TYR A 112 -0.02 -0.10 -11.95
N LYS A 113 0.00 1.00 -12.70
CA LYS A 113 -0.63 2.26 -12.32
C LYS A 113 -2.15 2.20 -12.37
N LYS A 114 -2.71 1.47 -13.33
CA LYS A 114 -4.14 1.16 -13.36
C LYS A 114 -4.58 0.38 -12.12
N ALA A 115 -3.81 -0.63 -11.70
CA ALA A 115 -4.07 -1.38 -10.47
C ALA A 115 -4.01 -0.47 -9.22
N TRP A 116 -3.01 0.41 -9.16
CA TRP A 116 -2.93 1.45 -8.11
C TRP A 116 -4.14 2.38 -8.12
N CYS A 117 -4.59 2.91 -9.27
CA CYS A 117 -5.81 3.73 -9.33
C CYS A 117 -7.01 3.01 -8.69
N ASN A 118 -7.21 1.73 -9.01
CA ASN A 118 -8.31 0.95 -8.43
C ASN A 118 -8.14 0.77 -6.91
N TYR A 119 -6.94 0.44 -6.43
CA TYR A 119 -6.67 0.38 -4.99
C TYR A 119 -6.95 1.72 -4.30
N ARG A 120 -6.49 2.84 -4.87
CA ARG A 120 -6.71 4.20 -4.34
C ARG A 120 -8.17 4.60 -4.34
N ILE A 121 -8.94 4.23 -5.35
CA ILE A 121 -10.39 4.49 -5.36
C ILE A 121 -11.08 3.68 -4.25
N ALA A 122 -10.67 2.43 -4.05
CA ALA A 122 -11.20 1.59 -2.98
C ALA A 122 -10.94 2.21 -1.58
N GLU A 123 -9.81 2.88 -1.39
CA GLU A 123 -9.51 3.61 -0.14
C GLU A 123 -10.49 4.75 0.15
N LEU A 124 -11.11 5.34 -0.87
CA LEU A 124 -11.88 6.58 -0.78
C LEU A 124 -13.40 6.35 -0.83
N GLU A 125 -13.83 5.28 -1.51
CA GLU A 125 -15.24 4.95 -1.72
C GLU A 125 -15.91 4.24 -0.53
N ASN A 126 -17.24 4.29 -0.48
CA ASN A 126 -18.03 3.58 0.55
C ASN A 126 -18.11 2.06 0.31
N ASP A 127 -18.10 1.68 -0.97
CA ASP A 127 -18.13 0.29 -1.44
C ASP A 127 -16.84 -0.02 -2.20
N PRO A 128 -15.84 -0.60 -1.52
CA PRO A 128 -14.51 -0.80 -2.09
C PRO A 128 -14.38 -2.13 -2.86
N LEU A 129 -15.36 -3.03 -2.79
CA LEU A 129 -15.17 -4.45 -3.16
C LEU A 129 -14.76 -4.63 -4.62
N MET A 130 -15.53 -4.07 -5.55
CA MET A 130 -15.23 -4.15 -6.99
C MET A 130 -13.85 -3.55 -7.32
N TYR A 131 -13.49 -2.44 -6.68
CA TYR A 131 -12.20 -1.78 -6.94
C TYR A 131 -11.02 -2.59 -6.39
N LEU A 132 -11.17 -3.23 -5.22
CA LEU A 132 -10.15 -4.14 -4.70
C LEU A 132 -9.99 -5.38 -5.58
N GLU A 133 -11.08 -5.96 -6.10
CA GLU A 133 -11.00 -7.09 -7.04
C GLU A 133 -10.28 -6.70 -8.34
N ASN A 134 -10.56 -5.51 -8.88
CA ASN A 134 -9.83 -4.98 -10.03
C ASN A 134 -8.35 -4.75 -9.73
N ALA A 135 -8.02 -4.25 -8.53
CA ALA A 135 -6.65 -4.06 -8.09
C ALA A 135 -5.88 -5.39 -7.98
N VAL A 136 -6.48 -6.43 -7.38
CA VAL A 136 -5.92 -7.79 -7.30
C VAL A 136 -5.53 -8.28 -8.68
N ASN A 137 -6.46 -8.21 -9.64
CA ASN A 137 -6.24 -8.70 -11.00
C ASN A 137 -5.10 -7.95 -11.70
N GLY A 138 -5.11 -6.61 -11.62
CA GLY A 138 -4.08 -5.78 -12.26
C GLY A 138 -2.69 -5.97 -11.64
N PHE A 139 -2.58 -6.04 -10.31
CA PHE A 139 -1.30 -6.30 -9.64
C PHE A 139 -0.76 -7.70 -9.95
N TYR A 140 -1.64 -8.71 -10.01
CA TYR A 140 -1.23 -10.07 -10.35
C TYR A 140 -0.71 -10.16 -11.79
N GLU A 141 -1.31 -9.44 -12.74
CA GLU A 141 -0.82 -9.34 -14.12
C GLU A 141 0.59 -8.74 -14.22
N VAL A 142 0.87 -7.70 -13.42
CA VAL A 142 2.20 -7.08 -13.34
C VAL A 142 3.23 -8.01 -12.73
N TYR A 143 2.85 -8.81 -11.74
CA TYR A 143 3.71 -9.83 -11.16
C TYR A 143 3.98 -10.97 -12.14
N ALA A 144 2.97 -11.45 -12.86
CA ALA A 144 3.09 -12.54 -13.82
C ALA A 144 4.01 -12.20 -15.01
N SER A 145 4.14 -10.92 -15.34
CA SER A 145 4.91 -10.43 -16.49
C SER A 145 6.39 -10.12 -16.21
N GLY A 146 6.87 -10.21 -14.97
CA GLY A 146 8.27 -9.87 -14.65
C GLY A 146 8.77 -10.34 -13.28
N ARG A 147 10.03 -10.02 -12.98
CA ARG A 147 10.72 -10.40 -11.71
C ARG A 147 11.57 -9.26 -11.13
N ASP A 148 11.28 -8.02 -11.51
CA ASP A 148 11.93 -6.81 -10.96
C ASP A 148 11.23 -6.32 -9.67
N SER A 149 11.68 -5.17 -9.16
CA SER A 149 11.10 -4.54 -7.96
C SER A 149 9.62 -4.21 -8.15
N THR A 150 9.19 -3.73 -9.32
CA THR A 150 7.78 -3.45 -9.60
C THR A 150 6.93 -4.72 -9.56
N ALA A 151 7.43 -5.87 -10.05
CA ALA A 151 6.74 -7.16 -9.92
C ALA A 151 6.55 -7.55 -8.46
N THR A 152 7.60 -7.32 -7.67
CA THR A 152 7.64 -7.63 -6.25
C THR A 152 6.63 -6.78 -5.48
N ASP A 153 6.64 -5.46 -5.69
CA ASP A 153 5.71 -4.53 -5.07
C ASP A 153 4.27 -4.84 -5.47
N ALA A 154 4.03 -5.15 -6.74
CA ALA A 154 2.72 -5.59 -7.21
C ALA A 154 2.28 -6.88 -6.51
N PHE A 155 3.15 -7.88 -6.35
CA PHE A 155 2.80 -9.12 -5.69
C PHE A 155 2.44 -8.92 -4.21
N TYR A 156 3.19 -8.07 -3.51
CA TYR A 156 2.83 -7.63 -2.16
C TYR A 156 1.44 -6.98 -2.16
N MET A 157 1.15 -6.11 -3.12
CA MET A 157 -0.15 -5.44 -3.25
C MET A 157 -1.30 -6.38 -3.59
N VAL A 158 -1.06 -7.53 -4.26
CA VAL A 158 -2.07 -8.58 -4.39
C VAL A 158 -2.44 -9.10 -3.00
N GLY A 159 -1.44 -9.48 -2.18
CA GLY A 159 -1.67 -9.97 -0.82
C GLY A 159 -2.37 -8.94 0.07
N GLU A 160 -1.95 -7.66 -0.02
CA GLU A 160 -2.57 -6.55 0.69
C GLU A 160 -4.04 -6.39 0.29
N SER A 161 -4.34 -6.38 -1.01
CA SER A 161 -5.71 -6.22 -1.52
C SER A 161 -6.61 -7.39 -1.11
N GLN A 162 -6.08 -8.62 -1.12
CA GLN A 162 -6.81 -9.80 -0.63
C GLN A 162 -7.13 -9.71 0.87
N LEU A 163 -6.17 -9.25 1.68
CA LEU A 163 -6.40 -9.02 3.11
C LEU A 163 -7.50 -7.97 3.35
N ARG A 164 -7.51 -6.87 2.59
CA ARG A 164 -8.55 -5.83 2.69
C ARG A 164 -9.92 -6.34 2.26
N LEU A 165 -10.01 -7.16 1.21
CA LEU A 165 -11.25 -7.83 0.79
C LEU A 165 -11.80 -8.72 1.90
N ALA A 166 -10.95 -9.55 2.51
CA ALA A 166 -11.34 -10.40 3.62
C ALA A 166 -11.87 -9.60 4.82
N GLN A 167 -11.18 -8.53 5.22
CA GLN A 167 -11.61 -7.65 6.31
C GLN A 167 -12.98 -7.02 6.03
N ARG A 168 -13.21 -6.56 4.80
CA ARG A 168 -14.48 -5.94 4.42
C ARG A 168 -15.63 -6.96 4.41
N LYS A 169 -15.45 -8.09 3.73
CA LYS A 169 -16.48 -9.14 3.63
C LYS A 169 -16.79 -9.77 4.99
N ARG A 170 -15.82 -9.86 5.91
CA ARG A 170 -16.05 -10.37 7.27
C ARG A 170 -17.13 -9.57 8.00
N VAL A 171 -17.16 -8.24 7.85
CA VAL A 171 -18.21 -7.42 8.46
C VAL A 171 -19.58 -7.78 7.88
N GLU A 172 -19.65 -8.05 6.57
CA GLU A 172 -20.90 -8.42 5.88
C GLU A 172 -21.43 -9.81 6.29
N VAL A 173 -20.56 -10.76 6.68
CA VAL A 173 -20.95 -12.07 7.24
C VAL A 173 -21.93 -11.88 8.41
N PHE A 174 -21.63 -10.93 9.30
CA PHE A 174 -22.39 -10.69 10.53
C PHE A 174 -23.56 -9.71 10.37
N LEU A 175 -23.65 -9.03 9.23
CA LEU A 175 -24.77 -8.15 8.87
C LEU A 175 -25.88 -8.88 8.11
N SER A 176 -25.56 -9.97 7.41
CA SER A 176 -26.55 -10.74 6.66
C SER A 176 -27.51 -11.49 7.58
N SER A 177 -28.78 -11.53 7.19
CA SER A 177 -29.85 -12.25 7.88
C SER A 177 -30.12 -13.65 7.32
N ASN A 178 -29.42 -14.03 6.26
CA ASN A 178 -29.59 -15.32 5.61
C ASN A 178 -28.36 -16.17 5.89
N ILE A 179 -28.53 -17.24 6.67
CA ILE A 179 -27.44 -18.16 7.06
C ILE A 179 -26.67 -18.64 5.83
N GLY A 180 -27.34 -19.03 4.74
CA GLY A 180 -26.69 -19.45 3.50
C GLY A 180 -25.91 -18.33 2.80
N GLN A 181 -26.32 -17.07 2.93
CA GLN A 181 -25.52 -15.93 2.47
C GLN A 181 -24.32 -15.69 3.39
N SER A 182 -24.50 -15.72 4.71
CA SER A 182 -23.40 -15.56 5.67
C SER A 182 -22.35 -16.66 5.53
N VAL A 183 -22.75 -17.91 5.28
CA VAL A 183 -21.83 -19.03 4.98
C VAL A 183 -21.02 -18.73 3.71
N ARG A 184 -21.67 -18.35 2.60
CA ARG A 184 -20.96 -18.01 1.36
C ARG A 184 -19.97 -16.86 1.55
N LEU A 185 -20.37 -15.79 2.25
CA LEU A 185 -19.48 -14.67 2.56
C LEU A 185 -18.29 -15.13 3.43
N ALA A 186 -18.52 -16.01 4.40
CA ALA A 186 -17.45 -16.56 5.24
C ALA A 186 -16.48 -17.44 4.42
N GLU A 187 -16.98 -18.23 3.47
CA GLU A 187 -16.15 -19.00 2.54
C GLU A 187 -15.30 -18.09 1.64
N GLU A 188 -15.87 -16.99 1.13
CA GLU A 188 -15.13 -15.97 0.38
C GLU A 188 -14.03 -15.34 1.24
N VAL A 189 -14.33 -14.97 2.49
CA VAL A 189 -13.33 -14.46 3.44
C VAL A 189 -12.19 -15.47 3.64
N VAL A 190 -12.50 -16.75 3.86
CA VAL A 190 -11.50 -17.81 4.00
C VAL A 190 -10.65 -17.95 2.72
N SER A 191 -11.26 -17.86 1.53
CA SER A 191 -10.56 -17.91 0.24
C SER A 191 -9.55 -16.78 0.10
N HIS A 192 -9.99 -15.52 0.32
CA HIS A 192 -9.11 -14.35 0.27
C HIS A 192 -7.96 -14.44 1.28
N LEU A 193 -8.23 -14.93 2.51
CA LEU A 193 -7.19 -15.14 3.52
C LEU A 193 -6.21 -16.25 3.13
N ASN A 194 -6.65 -17.33 2.47
CA ASN A 194 -5.75 -18.38 1.95
C ASN A 194 -4.80 -17.83 0.87
N GLU A 195 -5.31 -16.98 -0.02
CA GLU A 195 -4.51 -16.36 -1.07
C GLU A 195 -3.49 -15.38 -0.48
N ALA A 196 -3.93 -14.47 0.40
CA ALA A 196 -3.04 -13.55 1.11
C ALA A 196 -1.95 -14.30 1.89
N GLU A 197 -2.31 -15.36 2.61
CA GLU A 197 -1.37 -16.22 3.36
C GLU A 197 -0.28 -16.78 2.43
N THR A 198 -0.69 -17.30 1.27
CA THR A 198 0.22 -17.90 0.28
C THR A 198 1.18 -16.87 -0.29
N ILE A 199 0.67 -15.69 -0.63
CA ILE A 199 1.45 -14.59 -1.20
C ILE A 199 2.50 -14.10 -0.20
N PHE A 200 2.09 -13.77 1.04
CA PHE A 200 3.03 -13.25 2.02
C PHE A 200 4.10 -14.28 2.40
N LYS A 201 3.75 -15.58 2.50
CA LYS A 201 4.75 -16.65 2.69
C LYS A 201 5.78 -16.71 1.55
N GLN A 202 5.33 -16.61 0.30
CA GLN A 202 6.25 -16.59 -0.85
C GLN A 202 7.20 -15.39 -0.80
N ILE A 203 6.72 -14.22 -0.37
CA ILE A 203 7.56 -13.02 -0.20
C ILE A 203 8.55 -13.20 0.96
N MET A 204 8.15 -13.86 2.03
CA MET A 204 9.04 -14.16 3.16
C MET A 204 10.20 -15.08 2.77
N ASP A 205 9.95 -16.06 1.90
CA ASP A 205 10.91 -17.11 1.53
C ASP A 205 11.81 -16.74 0.33
N GLY A 206 11.59 -15.60 -0.33
CA GLY A 206 12.30 -15.28 -1.58
C GLY A 206 13.55 -14.41 -1.42
N ASP A 207 14.64 -14.83 -2.08
CA ASP A 207 15.93 -14.13 -2.07
C ASP A 207 15.96 -12.82 -2.87
N VAL A 208 14.92 -12.53 -3.67
CA VAL A 208 14.86 -11.40 -4.62
C VAL A 208 14.28 -10.13 -4.00
N TYR A 209 13.69 -10.23 -2.81
CA TYR A 209 12.91 -9.16 -2.19
C TYR A 209 13.75 -8.25 -1.29
N SER A 210 13.33 -6.98 -1.15
CA SER A 210 13.99 -6.09 -0.20
C SER A 210 13.78 -6.61 1.22
N ARG A 211 14.80 -6.51 2.07
CA ARG A 211 14.73 -6.97 3.47
C ARG A 211 13.60 -6.28 4.25
N HIS A 212 13.36 -5.00 3.96
CA HIS A 212 12.26 -4.24 4.56
C HIS A 212 10.88 -4.78 4.15
N LEU A 213 10.65 -4.98 2.84
CA LEU A 213 9.39 -5.52 2.34
C LEU A 213 9.14 -6.95 2.86
N GLY A 214 10.20 -7.74 3.01
CA GLY A 214 10.16 -9.04 3.67
C GLY A 214 9.61 -8.95 5.10
N TYR A 215 10.09 -8.01 5.92
CA TYR A 215 9.56 -7.79 7.27
C TYR A 215 8.07 -7.37 7.25
N CYS A 216 7.69 -6.48 6.33
CA CYS A 216 6.29 -6.09 6.16
C CYS A 216 5.40 -7.29 5.78
N ALA A 217 5.89 -8.18 4.91
CA ALA A 217 5.19 -9.41 4.55
C ALA A 217 5.03 -10.36 5.74
N ILE A 218 6.04 -10.48 6.62
CA ILE A 218 5.89 -11.26 7.87
C ILE A 218 4.78 -10.67 8.75
N ILE A 219 4.77 -9.35 8.94
CA ILE A 219 3.72 -8.67 9.73
C ILE A 219 2.35 -8.94 9.12
N ARG A 220 2.22 -8.84 7.79
CA ARG A 220 0.97 -9.12 7.08
C ARG A 220 0.54 -10.58 7.16
N TYR A 221 1.47 -11.51 7.14
CA TYR A 221 1.17 -12.91 7.40
C TYR A 221 0.58 -13.10 8.82
N GLN A 222 1.14 -12.42 9.83
CA GLN A 222 0.55 -12.42 11.18
C GLN A 222 -0.84 -11.78 11.21
N ASP A 223 -1.06 -10.70 10.44
CA ASP A 223 -2.39 -10.08 10.28
C ASP A 223 -3.40 -11.07 9.66
N VAL A 224 -3.01 -11.85 8.66
CA VAL A 224 -3.87 -12.87 8.04
C VAL A 224 -4.33 -13.91 9.07
N LEU A 225 -3.42 -14.41 9.92
CA LEU A 225 -3.76 -15.34 10.99
C LEU A 225 -4.69 -14.70 12.03
N PHE A 226 -4.43 -13.44 12.38
CA PHE A 226 -5.27 -12.66 13.29
C PHE A 226 -6.69 -12.47 12.71
N GLU A 227 -6.82 -12.12 11.43
CA GLU A 227 -8.11 -11.94 10.78
C GLU A 227 -8.92 -13.24 10.69
N ARG A 228 -8.26 -14.39 10.50
CA ARG A 228 -8.92 -15.71 10.65
C ARG A 228 -9.46 -15.90 12.07
N GLY A 229 -8.62 -15.62 13.07
CA GLY A 229 -9.03 -15.68 14.48
C GLY A 229 -10.28 -14.83 14.74
N LYS A 230 -10.32 -13.61 14.21
CA LYS A 230 -11.48 -12.71 14.32
C LYS A 230 -12.73 -13.22 13.61
N LEU A 231 -12.62 -13.85 12.43
CA LEU A 231 -13.76 -14.46 11.75
C LEU A 231 -14.41 -15.52 12.66
N TYR A 232 -13.59 -16.46 13.17
CA TYR A 232 -14.09 -17.56 13.99
C TYR A 232 -14.53 -17.13 15.39
N GLN A 233 -13.93 -16.08 15.97
CA GLN A 233 -14.29 -15.55 17.29
C GLN A 233 -15.76 -15.10 17.38
N ALA A 234 -16.33 -14.63 16.27
CA ALA A 234 -17.66 -14.05 16.21
C ALA A 234 -18.69 -14.94 15.50
N LEU A 235 -18.28 -16.13 15.08
CA LEU A 235 -19.08 -17.05 14.28
C LEU A 235 -19.97 -17.91 15.18
N SER A 236 -21.26 -18.05 14.88
CA SER A 236 -22.12 -18.97 15.63
C SER A 236 -21.79 -20.42 15.28
N GLU A 237 -22.01 -21.35 16.22
CA GLU A 237 -21.78 -22.78 15.97
C GLU A 237 -22.66 -23.33 14.83
N GLU A 238 -23.85 -22.77 14.63
CA GLU A 238 -24.70 -23.07 13.48
C GLU A 238 -23.99 -22.74 12.15
N LEU A 239 -23.50 -21.52 11.99
CA LEU A 239 -22.79 -21.10 10.78
C LEU A 239 -21.46 -21.88 10.64
N PHE A 240 -20.80 -22.15 11.76
CA PHE A 240 -19.53 -22.87 11.80
C PHE A 240 -19.66 -24.28 11.25
N SER A 241 -20.76 -24.96 11.59
CA SER A 241 -21.02 -26.34 11.16
C SER A 241 -21.11 -26.45 9.62
N GLU A 242 -21.73 -25.46 8.98
CA GLU A 242 -21.94 -25.38 7.52
C GLU A 242 -20.70 -24.85 6.76
N LEU A 243 -19.82 -24.09 7.41
CA LEU A 243 -18.66 -23.47 6.78
C LEU A 243 -17.61 -24.51 6.33
N ASN A 244 -17.25 -24.50 5.05
CA ASN A 244 -16.21 -25.38 4.52
C ASN A 244 -14.81 -24.73 4.59
N ASP A 245 -14.09 -24.95 5.70
CA ASP A 245 -12.67 -24.62 5.82
C ASP A 245 -11.89 -25.85 6.30
N PRO A 246 -10.98 -26.44 5.51
CA PRO A 246 -10.20 -27.61 5.92
C PRO A 246 -9.26 -27.31 7.08
N LYS A 247 -9.01 -26.02 7.37
CA LYS A 247 -8.23 -25.61 8.51
C LYS A 247 -9.09 -25.52 9.78
N LYS A 248 -10.43 -25.61 9.80
CA LYS A 248 -11.19 -25.44 11.08
C LYS A 248 -10.96 -26.57 12.11
N SER A 249 -11.18 -26.29 13.40
CA SER A 249 -11.13 -27.26 14.52
C SER A 249 -12.53 -27.86 14.79
N ASN A 250 -12.85 -28.30 16.02
CA ASN A 250 -14.16 -28.91 16.31
C ASN A 250 -15.28 -27.88 16.57
N SER A 251 -14.93 -26.66 16.99
CA SER A 251 -15.85 -25.56 17.25
C SER A 251 -15.31 -24.23 16.72
N ALA A 252 -16.17 -23.21 16.65
CA ALA A 252 -15.76 -21.86 16.27
C ALA A 252 -14.72 -21.31 17.27
N GLU A 253 -14.98 -21.50 18.56
CA GLU A 253 -14.08 -21.08 19.64
C GLU A 253 -12.69 -21.73 19.55
N GLU A 254 -12.62 -23.07 19.45
CA GLU A 254 -11.35 -23.78 19.34
C GLU A 254 -10.55 -23.34 18.11
N THR A 255 -11.25 -23.04 17.01
CA THR A 255 -10.64 -22.58 15.78
C THR A 255 -10.05 -21.18 15.95
N ALA A 256 -10.78 -20.27 16.60
CA ALA A 256 -10.34 -18.91 16.89
C ALA A 256 -9.10 -18.90 17.81
N ILE A 257 -9.15 -19.64 18.93
CA ILE A 257 -8.03 -19.77 19.88
C ILE A 257 -6.77 -20.24 19.16
N ARG A 258 -6.89 -21.28 18.33
CA ARG A 258 -5.76 -21.85 17.61
C ARG A 258 -5.12 -20.84 16.65
N PHE A 259 -5.92 -20.09 15.88
CA PHE A 259 -5.38 -19.07 14.98
C PHE A 259 -4.73 -17.91 15.73
N PHE A 260 -5.38 -17.37 16.77
CA PHE A 260 -4.75 -16.33 17.60
C PHE A 260 -3.45 -16.83 18.25
N SER A 261 -3.39 -18.08 18.70
CA SER A 261 -2.20 -18.65 19.31
C SER A 261 -1.03 -18.77 18.33
N GLN A 262 -1.28 -19.00 17.04
CA GLN A 262 -0.26 -19.05 15.99
C GLN A 262 0.33 -17.68 15.65
N VAL A 263 -0.36 -16.58 15.98
CA VAL A 263 0.12 -15.22 15.71
C VAL A 263 1.34 -14.93 16.59
N ASP A 264 2.48 -14.63 15.98
CA ASP A 264 3.73 -14.30 16.67
C ASP A 264 4.38 -13.04 16.08
N TYR A 265 3.89 -11.87 16.49
CA TYR A 265 4.50 -10.59 16.11
C TYR A 265 5.87 -10.38 16.78
N GLY A 266 6.10 -10.94 17.96
CA GLY A 266 7.33 -10.70 18.73
C GLY A 266 8.57 -11.24 18.04
N SER A 267 8.47 -12.43 17.43
CA SER A 267 9.58 -13.03 16.67
C SER A 267 10.06 -12.14 15.50
N VAL A 268 9.18 -11.30 14.95
CA VAL A 268 9.51 -10.40 13.83
C VAL A 268 10.61 -9.41 14.22
N LEU A 269 10.58 -8.88 15.45
CA LEU A 269 11.61 -7.95 15.93
C LEU A 269 12.99 -8.61 15.97
N LEU A 270 13.06 -9.90 16.30
CA LEU A 270 14.33 -10.64 16.39
C LEU A 270 15.02 -10.78 15.03
N LEU A 271 14.30 -10.61 13.94
CA LEU A 271 14.82 -10.67 12.58
C LEU A 271 15.40 -9.33 12.09
N MET A 272 15.01 -8.22 12.74
CA MET A 272 15.37 -6.86 12.35
C MET A 272 16.71 -6.41 12.95
N ASP A 273 17.42 -5.49 12.28
CA ASP A 273 18.55 -4.80 12.91
C ASP A 273 18.06 -3.77 13.94
N ARG A 274 18.97 -3.28 14.80
CA ARG A 274 18.64 -2.46 15.95
C ARG A 274 17.89 -1.17 15.58
N LEU A 275 18.20 -0.54 14.45
CA LEU A 275 17.53 0.71 14.05
C LEU A 275 16.10 0.41 13.60
N THR A 276 15.91 -0.63 12.78
CA THR A 276 14.57 -1.06 12.32
C THR A 276 13.71 -1.56 13.49
N GLN A 277 14.29 -2.27 14.47
CA GLN A 277 13.58 -2.69 15.68
C GLN A 277 12.93 -1.50 16.39
N ILE A 278 13.69 -0.42 16.62
CA ILE A 278 13.18 0.78 17.30
C ILE A 278 11.99 1.39 16.53
N THR A 279 12.01 1.33 15.20
CA THR A 279 10.92 1.85 14.36
C THR A 279 9.65 1.00 14.46
N PHE A 280 9.77 -0.33 14.46
CA PHE A 280 8.63 -1.25 14.42
C PHE A 280 8.13 -1.72 15.80
N GLU A 281 8.92 -1.57 16.86
CA GLU A 281 8.57 -2.05 18.21
C GLU A 281 7.19 -1.59 18.70
N PRO A 282 6.79 -0.30 18.59
CA PRO A 282 5.45 0.12 19.02
C PRO A 282 4.30 -0.59 18.27
N LEU A 283 4.46 -0.83 16.96
CA LEU A 283 3.48 -1.56 16.15
C LEU A 283 3.36 -3.01 16.58
N ILE A 284 4.51 -3.65 16.81
CA ILE A 284 4.59 -5.05 17.20
C ILE A 284 4.00 -5.27 18.59
N GLN A 285 4.33 -4.41 19.57
CA GLN A 285 3.78 -4.49 20.92
C GLN A 285 2.28 -4.22 20.93
N TYR A 286 1.80 -3.21 20.17
CA TYR A 286 0.38 -2.99 19.98
C TYR A 286 -0.34 -4.23 19.40
N SER A 287 0.20 -4.79 18.32
CA SER A 287 -0.42 -5.94 17.65
C SER A 287 -0.45 -7.17 18.55
N THR A 288 0.58 -7.34 19.38
CA THR A 288 0.66 -8.36 20.42
C THR A 288 -0.39 -8.15 21.51
N ALA A 289 -0.56 -6.91 21.99
CA ALA A 289 -1.61 -6.57 22.95
C ALA A 289 -3.00 -6.90 22.37
N VAL A 290 -3.31 -6.46 21.15
CA VAL A 290 -4.61 -6.72 20.52
C VAL A 290 -4.89 -8.22 20.34
N LYS A 291 -3.87 -9.03 20.01
CA LYS A 291 -3.98 -10.50 20.00
C LYS A 291 -4.44 -11.02 21.37
N HIS A 292 -3.74 -10.67 22.44
CA HIS A 292 -4.03 -11.16 23.79
C HIS A 292 -5.38 -10.66 24.32
N LEU A 293 -5.77 -9.43 23.98
CA LEU A 293 -7.11 -8.93 24.30
C LEU A 293 -8.20 -9.80 23.66
N ASN A 294 -8.06 -10.17 22.39
CA ASN A 294 -9.08 -11.01 21.72
C ASN A 294 -9.11 -12.43 22.30
N LEU A 295 -7.96 -13.02 22.66
CA LEU A 295 -7.92 -14.28 23.40
C LEU A 295 -8.61 -14.17 24.76
N TYR A 296 -8.39 -13.09 25.51
CA TYR A 296 -9.05 -12.84 26.80
C TYR A 296 -10.56 -12.63 26.65
N LEU A 297 -11.01 -11.86 25.66
CA LEU A 297 -12.44 -11.66 25.39
C LEU A 297 -13.15 -12.99 25.10
N LEU A 298 -12.48 -13.89 24.38
CA LEU A 298 -12.99 -15.22 24.05
C LEU A 298 -12.99 -16.15 25.27
N THR A 299 -11.85 -16.27 25.96
CA THR A 299 -11.62 -17.33 26.97
C THR A 299 -11.88 -16.92 28.42
N GLY A 300 -11.77 -15.62 28.74
CA GLY A 300 -11.72 -15.13 30.11
C GLY A 300 -10.43 -15.48 30.88
N ASP A 301 -9.39 -15.98 30.20
CA ASP A 301 -8.13 -16.38 30.82
C ASP A 301 -7.31 -15.17 31.33
N LEU A 302 -7.07 -15.13 32.64
CA LEU A 302 -6.33 -14.07 33.31
C LEU A 302 -4.85 -14.01 32.88
N GLU A 303 -4.26 -15.11 32.38
CA GLU A 303 -2.92 -15.07 31.80
C GLU A 303 -2.91 -14.21 30.53
N GLN A 304 -3.93 -14.33 29.68
CA GLN A 304 -4.06 -13.50 28.48
C GLN A 304 -4.30 -12.04 28.83
N GLU A 305 -5.06 -11.75 29.90
CA GLU A 305 -5.22 -10.40 30.42
C GLU A 305 -3.87 -9.79 30.84
N GLN A 306 -3.05 -10.55 31.57
CA GLN A 306 -1.73 -10.07 32.01
C GLN A 306 -0.78 -9.84 30.82
N LEU A 307 -0.78 -10.73 29.83
CA LEU A 307 0.02 -10.58 28.61
C LEU A 307 -0.42 -9.36 27.79
N PHE A 308 -1.73 -9.10 27.72
CA PHE A 308 -2.28 -7.88 27.12
C PHE A 308 -1.74 -6.63 27.82
N ASN A 309 -1.83 -6.56 29.15
CA ASN A 309 -1.37 -5.41 29.93
C ASN A 309 0.13 -5.16 29.72
N ASN A 310 0.94 -6.22 29.84
CA ASN A 310 2.39 -6.14 29.66
C ASN A 310 2.78 -5.59 28.28
N ALA A 311 2.12 -6.06 27.22
CA ALA A 311 2.40 -5.59 25.86
C ALA A 311 1.93 -4.14 25.65
N LEU A 312 0.76 -3.77 26.19
CA LEU A 312 0.19 -2.44 26.04
C LEU A 312 1.00 -1.36 26.78
N ASP A 313 1.54 -1.68 27.96
CA ASP A 313 2.33 -0.76 28.78
C ASP A 313 3.63 -0.29 28.09
N VAL A 314 4.17 -1.12 27.18
CA VAL A 314 5.39 -0.80 26.41
C VAL A 314 5.11 0.16 25.25
N VAL A 315 3.86 0.28 24.78
CA VAL A 315 3.52 1.10 23.62
C VAL A 315 3.66 2.58 23.97
N GLN A 316 4.79 3.22 23.66
CA GLN A 316 4.99 4.66 23.88
C GLN A 316 4.82 5.43 22.56
N TRP A 317 3.59 5.88 22.27
CA TRP A 317 3.31 6.60 21.02
C TRP A 317 2.35 7.78 21.22
N ILE A 318 2.69 8.92 20.60
CA ILE A 318 1.94 10.17 20.72
C ILE A 318 0.59 10.03 20.00
N GLY A 319 -0.50 10.45 20.66
CA GLY A 319 -1.87 10.36 20.11
C GLY A 319 -2.45 8.95 20.14
N PHE A 320 -1.84 8.03 20.91
CA PHE A 320 -2.28 6.65 21.06
C PHE A 320 -2.93 6.37 22.43
N GLU A 321 -2.87 7.31 23.37
CA GLU A 321 -3.34 7.12 24.74
C GLU A 321 -4.85 6.84 24.82
N GLU A 322 -5.67 7.58 24.08
CA GLU A 322 -7.12 7.37 24.03
C GLU A 322 -7.48 5.97 23.47
N GLU A 323 -6.64 5.43 22.58
CA GLU A 323 -6.84 4.08 22.06
C GLU A 323 -6.45 3.01 23.07
N LYS A 324 -5.36 3.20 23.82
CA LYS A 324 -5.03 2.31 24.95
C LYS A 324 -6.19 2.25 25.93
N MET A 325 -6.78 3.41 26.26
CA MET A 325 -7.93 3.46 27.14
C MET A 325 -9.11 2.71 26.55
N PHE A 326 -9.41 2.87 25.26
CA PHE A 326 -10.44 2.05 24.61
C PHE A 326 -10.19 0.54 24.80
N LEU A 327 -8.97 0.07 24.54
CA LEU A 327 -8.61 -1.35 24.69
C LEU A 327 -8.69 -1.82 26.16
N GLN A 328 -8.31 -0.97 27.12
CA GLN A 328 -8.48 -1.23 28.56
C GLN A 328 -9.95 -1.27 28.96
N GLY A 329 -10.80 -0.43 28.35
CA GLY A 329 -12.25 -0.48 28.47
C GLY A 329 -12.81 -1.82 28.00
N ASN A 330 -12.38 -2.31 26.83
CA ASN A 330 -12.79 -3.62 26.32
C ASN A 330 -12.41 -4.76 27.28
N ARG A 331 -11.18 -4.71 27.84
CA ARG A 331 -10.70 -5.66 28.84
C ARG A 331 -11.61 -5.64 30.08
N ASP A 332 -11.84 -4.46 30.65
CA ASP A 332 -12.62 -4.33 31.89
C ASP A 332 -14.11 -4.68 31.69
N GLN A 333 -14.65 -4.49 30.47
CA GLN A 333 -16.01 -4.88 30.14
C GLN A 333 -16.20 -6.41 30.18
N LYS A 334 -15.16 -7.21 29.92
CA LYS A 334 -15.19 -8.68 30.05
C LYS A 334 -15.15 -9.19 31.49
N ARG A 335 -14.87 -8.34 32.48
CA ARG A 335 -14.96 -8.73 33.89
C ARG A 335 -16.41 -8.91 34.31
N SER A 336 -16.61 -9.60 35.43
CA SER A 336 -17.95 -9.76 36.02
C SER A 336 -18.59 -8.39 36.26
N ILE A 337 -19.90 -8.27 36.11
CA ILE A 337 -20.61 -7.00 36.29
C ILE A 337 -20.51 -6.45 37.72
N GLU A 338 -20.14 -7.29 38.69
CA GLU A 338 -19.89 -6.95 40.08
C GLU A 338 -18.41 -6.60 40.39
N ASP A 339 -17.50 -6.81 39.43
CA ASP A 339 -16.08 -6.49 39.58
C ASP A 339 -15.87 -4.97 39.62
N GLU A 340 -14.93 -4.51 40.47
CA GLU A 340 -14.62 -3.09 40.61
C GLU A 340 -14.21 -2.45 39.28
N ALA A 341 -13.48 -3.18 38.42
CA ALA A 341 -13.07 -2.66 37.13
C ALA A 341 -14.26 -2.42 36.19
N PHE A 342 -15.22 -3.34 36.14
CA PHE A 342 -16.45 -3.15 35.37
C PHE A 342 -17.26 -1.97 35.94
N MET A 343 -17.41 -1.90 37.26
CA MET A 343 -18.13 -0.80 37.91
C MET A 343 -17.46 0.57 37.69
N ARG A 344 -16.14 0.64 37.56
CA ARG A 344 -15.45 1.88 37.18
C ARG A 344 -15.80 2.34 35.77
N LEU A 345 -16.09 1.41 34.85
CA LEU A 345 -16.48 1.76 33.48
C LEU A 345 -17.83 2.49 33.42
N THR A 346 -18.71 2.33 34.41
CA THR A 346 -20.03 2.99 34.41
C THR A 346 -19.92 4.50 34.67
N ASN A 347 -18.78 5.00 35.15
CA ASN A 347 -18.57 6.40 35.46
C ASN A 347 -18.20 7.21 34.21
N ASP A 348 -19.04 8.18 33.84
CA ASP A 348 -18.90 9.00 32.64
C ASP A 348 -17.79 10.07 32.69
N ARG A 349 -17.07 10.20 33.81
CA ARG A 349 -15.98 11.18 33.99
C ARG A 349 -14.59 10.58 34.05
N ILE A 350 -14.47 9.33 34.51
CA ILE A 350 -13.17 8.69 34.78
C ILE A 350 -13.03 7.31 34.15
N SER A 351 -14.07 6.79 33.49
CA SER A 351 -13.96 5.51 32.79
C SER A 351 -13.04 5.62 31.59
N TYR A 352 -12.41 4.49 31.24
CA TYR A 352 -11.60 4.39 30.05
C TYR A 352 -12.38 4.72 28.76
N TYR A 353 -13.66 4.32 28.67
CA TYR A 353 -14.49 4.68 27.52
C TYR A 353 -14.79 6.18 27.45
N ALA A 354 -15.07 6.85 28.57
CA ALA A 354 -15.29 8.30 28.58
C ALA A 354 -14.05 9.07 28.11
N GLU A 355 -12.85 8.64 28.50
CA GLU A 355 -11.60 9.26 28.06
C GLU A 355 -11.32 8.96 26.58
N ALA A 356 -11.51 7.71 26.15
CA ALA A 356 -11.37 7.32 24.74
C ALA A 356 -12.34 8.08 23.82
N ALA A 357 -13.52 8.45 24.32
CA ALA A 357 -14.56 9.17 23.58
C ALA A 357 -14.15 10.59 23.15
N LYS A 358 -13.05 11.13 23.69
CA LYS A 358 -12.45 12.38 23.22
C LYS A 358 -11.89 12.28 21.80
N THR A 359 -11.55 11.07 21.36
CA THR A 359 -10.98 10.79 20.04
C THR A 359 -11.87 9.86 19.22
N TYR A 360 -12.42 8.81 19.83
CA TYR A 360 -13.21 7.78 19.15
C TYR A 360 -14.68 7.88 19.57
N PHE A 361 -15.54 8.42 18.70
CA PHE A 361 -16.94 8.68 19.04
C PHE A 361 -17.70 7.38 19.38
N GLU A 362 -17.28 6.24 18.84
CA GLU A 362 -17.82 4.90 19.14
C GLU A 362 -17.63 4.51 20.61
N ALA A 363 -16.70 5.12 21.35
CA ALA A 363 -16.56 4.88 22.79
C ALA A 363 -17.79 5.33 23.59
N TRP A 364 -18.56 6.31 23.10
CA TRP A 364 -19.85 6.68 23.70
C TRP A 364 -20.87 5.53 23.64
N TYR A 365 -20.85 4.74 22.57
CA TYR A 365 -21.73 3.58 22.43
C TYR A 365 -21.40 2.50 23.48
N TRP A 366 -20.12 2.19 23.66
CA TRP A 366 -19.68 1.19 24.64
C TRP A 366 -19.89 1.65 26.09
N LEU A 367 -19.67 2.94 26.37
CA LEU A 367 -20.04 3.54 27.66
C LEU A 367 -21.55 3.44 27.91
N GLY A 368 -22.37 3.74 26.89
CA GLY A 368 -23.82 3.58 26.96
C GLY A 368 -24.24 2.14 27.28
N TRP A 369 -23.59 1.15 26.66
CA TRP A 369 -23.81 -0.27 26.97
C TRP A 369 -23.48 -0.65 28.40
N VAL A 370 -22.30 -0.26 28.88
CA VAL A 370 -21.88 -0.55 30.27
C VAL A 370 -22.88 0.05 31.28
N GLN A 371 -23.31 1.29 31.04
CA GLN A 371 -24.33 1.95 31.87
C GLN A 371 -25.71 1.29 31.73
N PHE A 372 -26.08 0.84 30.53
CA PHE A 372 -27.35 0.13 30.27
C PHE A 372 -27.41 -1.22 30.99
N ILE A 373 -26.30 -1.97 30.99
CA ILE A 373 -26.11 -3.20 31.76
C ILE A 373 -26.21 -2.90 33.25
N ALA A 374 -25.56 -1.83 33.72
CA ALA A 374 -25.63 -1.39 35.12
C ALA A 374 -27.01 -0.81 35.52
N ASN A 375 -27.96 -0.71 34.58
CA ASN A 375 -29.28 -0.12 34.75
C ASN A 375 -29.24 1.36 35.22
N MET A 376 -28.35 2.15 34.62
CA MET A 376 -28.16 3.57 34.90
C MET A 376 -28.91 4.44 33.90
N GLU A 377 -29.58 5.50 34.38
CA GLU A 377 -30.35 6.44 33.55
C GLU A 377 -29.46 7.18 32.55
N GLU A 378 -28.20 7.42 32.92
CA GLU A 378 -27.18 8.11 32.10
C GLU A 378 -26.88 7.38 30.78
N SER A 379 -27.22 6.09 30.66
CA SER A 379 -27.02 5.32 29.42
C SER A 379 -27.70 5.96 28.21
N GLY A 380 -28.89 6.55 28.40
CA GLY A 380 -29.62 7.26 27.34
C GLY A 380 -28.88 8.49 26.83
N ASP A 381 -28.18 9.22 27.72
CA ASP A 381 -27.38 10.37 27.31
C ASP A 381 -26.21 9.94 26.42
N GLN A 382 -25.57 8.80 26.71
CA GLN A 382 -24.41 8.34 25.95
C GLN A 382 -24.80 7.82 24.57
N PHE A 383 -25.89 7.05 24.46
CA PHE A 383 -26.41 6.63 23.16
C PHE A 383 -26.83 7.84 22.31
N SER A 384 -27.47 8.84 22.92
CA SER A 384 -27.84 10.09 22.23
C SER A 384 -26.60 10.87 21.75
N ARG A 385 -25.54 10.93 22.56
CA ARG A 385 -24.25 11.52 22.16
C ARG A 385 -23.65 10.77 20.98
N PHE A 386 -23.57 9.45 21.04
CA PHE A 386 -23.04 8.63 19.95
C PHE A 386 -23.77 8.88 18.63
N ILE A 387 -25.10 8.89 18.65
CA ILE A 387 -25.91 9.16 17.46
C ILE A 387 -25.59 10.55 16.90
N ARG A 388 -25.64 11.59 17.75
CA ARG A 388 -25.35 12.98 17.35
C ARG A 388 -23.95 13.15 16.76
N GLU A 389 -22.92 12.58 17.38
CA GLU A 389 -21.54 12.65 16.88
C GLU A 389 -21.34 11.88 15.56
N SER A 390 -22.25 10.94 15.24
CA SER A 390 -22.23 10.13 14.01
C SER A 390 -23.04 10.71 12.85
N GLU A 391 -23.98 11.65 13.08
CA GLU A 391 -24.96 12.13 12.09
C GLU A 391 -24.33 12.70 10.81
N ASN A 392 -23.24 13.47 10.95
CA ASN A 392 -22.58 14.15 9.83
C ASN A 392 -21.36 13.39 9.28
N ARG A 393 -21.19 12.12 9.67
CA ARG A 393 -20.05 11.28 9.27
C ARG A 393 -20.47 10.30 8.19
N ILE A 394 -19.53 9.97 7.31
CA ILE A 394 -19.73 8.85 6.38
C ILE A 394 -19.41 7.55 7.12
N LEU A 395 -20.44 6.80 7.46
CA LEU A 395 -20.32 5.61 8.30
C LEU A 395 -20.01 4.35 7.48
N SER A 396 -19.17 3.48 8.03
CA SER A 396 -19.02 2.11 7.57
C SER A 396 -20.28 1.29 7.94
N PRO A 397 -20.53 0.13 7.29
CA PRO A 397 -21.68 -0.72 7.60
C PRO A 397 -21.78 -1.12 9.08
N GLN A 398 -20.65 -1.38 9.74
CA GLN A 398 -20.64 -1.64 11.19
C GLN A 398 -21.15 -0.44 11.99
N HIS A 399 -20.74 0.80 11.67
CA HIS A 399 -21.17 1.99 12.40
C HIS A 399 -22.64 2.32 12.15
N ILE A 400 -23.18 1.98 10.97
CA ILE A 400 -24.62 2.04 10.71
C ILE A 400 -25.37 1.10 11.67
N LEU A 401 -24.92 -0.15 11.80
CA LEU A 401 -25.54 -1.10 12.74
C LEU A 401 -25.44 -0.63 14.20
N LEU A 402 -24.28 -0.15 14.65
CA LEU A 402 -24.13 0.36 16.02
C LEU A 402 -25.07 1.54 16.28
N ARG A 403 -25.23 2.45 15.30
CA ARG A 403 -26.15 3.59 15.40
C ARG A 403 -27.61 3.16 15.48
N GLU A 404 -27.98 2.16 14.69
CA GLU A 404 -29.33 1.58 14.72
C GLU A 404 -29.62 0.86 16.03
N ASP A 405 -28.65 0.11 16.57
CA ASP A 405 -28.77 -0.50 17.90
C ASP A 405 -28.88 0.57 19.00
N ALA A 406 -28.05 1.62 18.96
CA ALA A 406 -28.14 2.73 19.91
C ALA A 406 -29.53 3.40 19.90
N GLN A 407 -30.09 3.64 18.71
CA GLN A 407 -31.44 4.20 18.58
C GLN A 407 -32.50 3.25 19.15
N TYR A 408 -32.37 1.94 18.88
CA TYR A 408 -33.22 0.93 19.49
C TYR A 408 -33.12 0.93 21.03
N ARG A 409 -31.91 1.06 21.61
CA ARG A 409 -31.73 1.15 23.07
C ARG A 409 -32.39 2.40 23.65
N LEU A 410 -32.36 3.53 22.95
CA LEU A 410 -33.09 4.73 23.38
C LEU A 410 -34.59 4.50 23.43
N PHE A 411 -35.16 3.90 22.39
CA PHE A 411 -36.58 3.53 22.39
C PHE A 411 -36.92 2.56 23.53
N LEU A 412 -36.04 1.59 23.78
CA LEU A 412 -36.21 0.61 24.84
C LEU A 412 -36.17 1.27 26.23
N LEU A 413 -35.22 2.18 26.46
CA LEU A 413 -35.11 2.95 27.71
C LEU A 413 -36.33 3.84 27.94
N GLN A 414 -36.82 4.51 26.89
CA GLN A 414 -38.03 5.32 26.98
C GLN A 414 -39.25 4.46 27.33
N PHE A 415 -39.37 3.27 26.74
CA PHE A 415 -40.42 2.32 27.10
C PHE A 415 -40.28 1.92 28.56
N ASP A 416 -39.10 1.42 28.96
CA ASP A 416 -38.76 0.97 30.32
C ASP A 416 -39.12 2.03 31.38
N GLN A 417 -38.77 3.30 31.16
CA GLN A 417 -38.97 4.37 32.14
C GLN A 417 -40.39 4.96 32.15
N PHE A 418 -41.06 5.04 31.00
CA PHE A 418 -42.27 5.86 30.84
C PHE A 418 -43.51 5.09 30.37
N ALA A 419 -43.54 3.76 30.52
CA ALA A 419 -44.70 2.95 30.15
C ALA A 419 -46.04 3.43 30.73
N SER A 420 -46.06 4.04 31.93
CA SER A 420 -47.31 4.55 32.51
C SER A 420 -47.88 5.81 31.82
N ASP A 421 -47.07 6.52 31.01
CA ASP A 421 -47.47 7.75 30.34
C ASP A 421 -47.91 7.49 28.89
N ARG A 422 -49.22 7.54 28.66
CA ARG A 422 -49.80 7.32 27.33
C ARG A 422 -49.38 8.36 26.29
N SER A 423 -49.07 9.60 26.68
CA SER A 423 -48.62 10.62 25.74
C SER A 423 -47.22 10.27 25.23
N ILE A 424 -46.33 9.87 26.13
CA ILE A 424 -44.97 9.43 25.78
C ILE A 424 -45.03 8.17 24.92
N LEU A 425 -45.85 7.18 25.27
CA LEU A 425 -46.02 5.97 24.47
C LEU A 425 -46.54 6.23 23.05
N ASN A 426 -47.45 7.20 22.87
CA ASN A 426 -47.93 7.57 21.53
C ASN A 426 -46.81 8.22 20.69
N ASN A 427 -45.99 9.08 21.30
CA ASN A 427 -44.83 9.67 20.62
C ASN A 427 -43.81 8.60 20.25
N LEU A 428 -43.46 7.73 21.21
CA LEU A 428 -42.54 6.61 20.99
C LEU A 428 -43.03 5.68 19.89
N LYS A 429 -44.33 5.36 19.84
CA LYS A 429 -44.93 4.58 18.75
C LYS A 429 -44.65 5.23 17.39
N ASN A 430 -44.92 6.54 17.27
CA ASN A 430 -44.70 7.27 16.02
C ASN A 430 -43.21 7.31 15.63
N GLU A 431 -42.32 7.51 16.60
CA GLU A 431 -40.87 7.49 16.38
C GLU A 431 -40.40 6.11 15.88
N ILE A 432 -40.85 5.02 16.52
CA ILE A 432 -40.56 3.65 16.12
C ILE A 432 -41.10 3.35 14.71
N GLU A 433 -42.32 3.75 14.39
CA GLU A 433 -42.91 3.56 13.05
C GLU A 433 -42.16 4.36 11.98
N SER A 434 -41.59 5.51 12.34
CA SER A 434 -40.76 6.32 11.44
C SER A 434 -39.34 5.78 11.27
N PHE A 435 -38.86 4.93 12.20
CA PHE A 435 -37.52 4.39 12.19
C PHE A 435 -37.42 3.19 11.24
N GLN A 436 -36.58 3.32 10.20
CA GLN A 436 -36.40 2.33 9.14
C GLN A 436 -34.96 1.77 9.16
N PRO A 437 -34.63 0.88 10.12
CA PRO A 437 -33.29 0.32 10.21
C PRO A 437 -32.96 -0.58 9.01
N GLN A 438 -31.73 -0.51 8.52
CA GLN A 438 -31.19 -1.34 7.44
C GLN A 438 -30.83 -2.75 7.96
N SER A 439 -30.41 -2.84 9.22
CA SER A 439 -29.98 -4.10 9.84
C SER A 439 -31.18 -4.96 10.21
N TYR A 440 -31.27 -6.17 9.66
CA TYR A 440 -32.38 -7.09 9.92
C TYR A 440 -32.51 -7.46 11.42
N SER A 441 -31.39 -7.68 12.11
CA SER A 441 -31.40 -7.97 13.55
C SER A 441 -32.03 -6.84 14.37
N ILE A 442 -31.90 -5.58 13.92
CA ILE A 442 -32.53 -4.42 14.55
C ILE A 442 -34.00 -4.31 14.13
N GLN A 443 -34.35 -4.61 12.88
CA GLN A 443 -35.75 -4.63 12.42
C GLN A 443 -36.64 -5.54 13.28
N GLU A 444 -36.16 -6.74 13.63
CA GLU A 444 -36.90 -7.66 14.49
C GLU A 444 -37.08 -7.13 15.92
N LYS A 445 -36.00 -6.57 16.50
CA LYS A 445 -36.03 -5.94 17.84
C LYS A 445 -37.00 -4.75 17.90
N VAL A 446 -36.98 -3.89 16.88
CA VAL A 446 -37.85 -2.72 16.75
C VAL A 446 -39.30 -3.14 16.55
N ARG A 447 -39.57 -4.17 15.74
CA ARG A 447 -40.92 -4.72 15.55
C ARG A 447 -41.49 -5.27 16.87
N MET A 448 -40.69 -6.02 17.62
CA MET A 448 -41.08 -6.52 18.95
C MET A 448 -41.41 -5.36 19.90
N LEU A 449 -40.54 -4.35 19.98
CA LEU A 449 -40.78 -3.17 20.82
C LEU A 449 -42.05 -2.41 20.42
N LEU A 450 -42.31 -2.25 19.12
CA LEU A 450 -43.55 -1.64 18.62
C LEU A 450 -44.78 -2.39 19.13
N GLN A 451 -44.75 -3.73 19.11
CA GLN A 451 -45.86 -4.54 19.61
C GLN A 451 -46.05 -4.35 21.13
N LEU A 452 -44.98 -4.28 21.92
CA LEU A 452 -45.06 -4.00 23.36
C LEU A 452 -45.68 -2.62 23.64
N VAL A 453 -45.25 -1.59 22.90
CA VAL A 453 -45.80 -0.23 23.00
C VAL A 453 -47.30 -0.21 22.67
N ARG A 454 -47.73 -0.94 21.64
CA ARG A 454 -49.15 -1.04 21.26
C ARG A 454 -50.00 -1.76 22.32
N VAL A 455 -49.45 -2.77 23.00
CA VAL A 455 -50.09 -3.38 24.18
C VAL A 455 -50.26 -2.31 25.27
N GLY A 456 -49.22 -1.51 25.53
CA GLY A 456 -49.28 -0.45 26.53
C GLY A 456 -50.30 0.65 26.22
N LEU A 457 -50.52 0.95 24.94
CA LEU A 457 -51.54 1.87 24.45
C LEU A 457 -52.96 1.29 24.49
N GLY A 458 -53.11 -0.02 24.73
CA GLY A 458 -54.40 -0.70 24.76
C GLY A 458 -55.02 -0.88 23.37
N GLU A 459 -54.19 -1.04 22.33
CA GLU A 459 -54.68 -1.34 20.98
C GLU A 459 -55.28 -2.75 20.89
N PRO A 460 -56.23 -3.00 19.97
CA PRO A 460 -56.79 -4.34 19.73
C PRO A 460 -55.72 -5.42 19.54
N ILE A 461 -55.59 -6.32 20.53
CA ILE A 461 -54.56 -7.36 20.50
C ILE A 461 -54.77 -8.29 19.28
N TRP A 462 -56.01 -8.73 19.03
CA TRP A 462 -56.33 -9.50 17.82
C TRP A 462 -56.36 -8.60 16.59
N GLY A 463 -55.57 -8.94 15.57
CA GLY A 463 -55.63 -8.31 14.25
C GLY A 463 -54.80 -7.03 14.10
N GLN A 464 -54.56 -6.24 15.16
CA GLN A 464 -53.63 -5.09 15.07
C GLN A 464 -52.25 -5.38 15.66
N ILE A 465 -52.17 -6.09 16.80
CA ILE A 465 -50.89 -6.50 17.42
C ILE A 465 -50.49 -7.90 16.93
N LEU A 466 -51.38 -8.86 17.11
CA LEU A 466 -51.21 -10.26 16.67
C LEU A 466 -51.85 -10.45 15.29
N GLN A 467 -51.03 -10.32 14.26
CA GLN A 467 -51.48 -10.28 12.86
C GLN A 467 -51.34 -11.62 12.12
N ALA A 468 -50.71 -12.62 12.73
CA ALA A 468 -50.46 -13.91 12.08
C ALA A 468 -51.76 -14.57 11.53
N PRO A 469 -51.69 -15.39 10.47
CA PRO A 469 -52.89 -15.87 9.79
C PRO A 469 -53.68 -16.89 10.63
N THR A 470 -53.01 -17.68 11.47
CA THR A 470 -53.64 -18.74 12.29
C THR A 470 -53.72 -18.32 13.75
N THR A 471 -54.75 -18.81 14.45
CA THR A 471 -54.88 -18.54 15.90
C THR A 471 -53.71 -19.12 16.70
N GLU A 472 -53.19 -20.27 16.31
CA GLU A 472 -52.07 -20.93 16.99
C GLU A 472 -50.80 -20.07 16.98
N VAL A 473 -50.41 -19.53 15.82
CA VAL A 473 -49.24 -18.65 15.70
C VAL A 473 -49.47 -17.35 16.48
N ARG A 474 -50.67 -16.77 16.43
CA ARG A 474 -51.00 -15.59 17.24
C ARG A 474 -50.88 -15.86 18.75
N LEU A 475 -51.29 -17.03 19.22
CA LEU A 475 -51.16 -17.40 20.64
C LEU A 475 -49.69 -17.59 21.03
N ARG A 476 -48.88 -18.18 20.15
CA ARG A 476 -47.42 -18.26 20.32
C ARG A 476 -46.80 -16.86 20.42
N ASP A 477 -47.11 -15.97 19.47
CA ASP A 477 -46.65 -14.57 19.47
C ASP A 477 -47.09 -13.82 20.74
N ALA A 478 -48.29 -14.10 21.26
CA ALA A 478 -48.76 -13.52 22.53
C ALA A 478 -47.88 -13.92 23.72
N PHE A 479 -47.41 -15.17 23.78
CA PHE A 479 -46.48 -15.60 24.83
C PHE A 479 -45.08 -14.99 24.66
N ILE A 480 -44.62 -14.78 23.43
CA ILE A 480 -43.37 -14.04 23.18
C ILE A 480 -43.50 -12.59 23.70
N LEU A 481 -44.66 -11.94 23.51
CA LEU A 481 -44.93 -10.62 24.08
C LEU A 481 -44.98 -10.66 25.61
N ILE A 482 -45.61 -11.66 26.22
CA ILE A 482 -45.63 -11.85 27.68
C ILE A 482 -44.20 -11.97 28.23
N GLN A 483 -43.39 -12.84 27.63
CA GLN A 483 -41.99 -13.06 28.01
C GLN A 483 -41.17 -11.77 27.93
N ASN A 484 -41.27 -11.04 26.82
CA ASN A 484 -40.58 -9.77 26.65
C ASN A 484 -41.06 -8.71 27.65
N MET A 485 -42.37 -8.64 27.92
CA MET A 485 -42.95 -7.72 28.89
C MET A 485 -42.50 -8.03 30.33
N MET A 486 -42.33 -9.32 30.67
CA MET A 486 -41.76 -9.72 31.98
C MET A 486 -40.31 -9.25 32.14
N ILE A 487 -39.47 -9.38 31.10
CA ILE A 487 -38.09 -8.86 31.11
C ILE A 487 -38.08 -7.35 31.39
N ARG A 488 -39.03 -6.59 30.81
CA ARG A 488 -39.18 -5.16 31.13
C ARG A 488 -39.62 -4.93 32.57
N ALA A 489 -40.63 -5.68 33.03
CA ALA A 489 -41.12 -5.60 34.40
C ALA A 489 -40.01 -5.83 35.45
N SER A 490 -39.08 -6.75 35.21
CA SER A 490 -37.93 -7.00 36.09
C SER A 490 -36.87 -5.90 36.09
N ARG A 491 -36.76 -5.09 35.02
CA ARG A 491 -35.79 -3.98 34.94
C ARG A 491 -36.23 -2.73 35.71
N VAL A 492 -37.53 -2.58 35.93
CA VAL A 492 -38.11 -1.47 36.70
C VAL A 492 -38.47 -1.90 38.11
N ILE A 493 -38.50 -0.93 39.03
CA ILE A 493 -38.85 -1.14 40.44
C ILE A 493 -40.11 -0.35 40.80
N GLY A 494 -40.70 -0.64 41.95
CA GLY A 494 -41.79 0.18 42.50
C GLY A 494 -43.07 0.16 41.66
N LYS A 495 -43.68 1.33 41.48
CA LYS A 495 -45.00 1.49 40.88
C LYS A 495 -44.95 1.30 39.36
N GLU A 496 -43.82 1.63 38.75
CA GLU A 496 -43.54 1.49 37.33
C GLU A 496 -43.66 0.02 36.91
N ARG A 497 -43.22 -0.92 37.75
CA ARG A 497 -43.38 -2.37 37.50
C ARG A 497 -44.85 -2.80 37.39
N ASP A 498 -45.73 -2.25 38.22
CA ASP A 498 -47.16 -2.61 38.20
C ASP A 498 -47.80 -2.33 36.82
N THR A 499 -47.36 -1.28 36.13
CA THR A 499 -47.80 -0.98 34.76
C THR A 499 -47.55 -2.14 33.79
N TYR A 500 -46.36 -2.74 33.81
CA TYR A 500 -46.02 -3.87 32.94
C TYR A 500 -46.81 -5.14 33.30
N LEU A 501 -47.01 -5.39 34.59
CA LEU A 501 -47.81 -6.53 35.06
C LEU A 501 -49.27 -6.39 34.58
N ASN A 502 -49.82 -5.17 34.62
CA ASN A 502 -51.15 -4.89 34.07
C ASN A 502 -51.23 -5.08 32.53
N TYR A 503 -50.13 -4.83 31.79
CA TYR A 503 -50.07 -5.12 30.36
C TYR A 503 -50.03 -6.63 30.08
N ILE A 504 -49.29 -7.39 30.90
CA ILE A 504 -49.28 -8.85 30.85
C ILE A 504 -50.68 -9.41 31.13
N ASP A 505 -51.42 -8.84 32.09
CA ASP A 505 -52.79 -9.26 32.40
C ASP A 505 -53.75 -9.11 31.21
N GLN A 506 -53.57 -8.10 30.36
CA GLN A 506 -54.35 -7.95 29.12
C GLN A 506 -54.05 -9.09 28.13
N LEU A 507 -52.79 -9.53 28.04
CA LEU A 507 -52.40 -10.67 27.21
C LEU A 507 -52.91 -12.01 27.78
N PHE A 508 -53.08 -12.12 29.10
CA PHE A 508 -53.72 -13.30 29.69
C PHE A 508 -55.19 -13.44 29.32
N GLN A 509 -55.93 -12.33 29.19
CA GLN A 509 -57.35 -12.38 28.81
C GLN A 509 -57.59 -13.07 27.46
N ILE A 510 -56.61 -13.02 26.55
CA ILE A 510 -56.72 -13.64 25.22
C ILE A 510 -56.17 -15.08 25.17
N THR A 511 -55.27 -15.45 26.08
CA THR A 511 -54.61 -16.77 26.09
C THR A 511 -55.30 -17.77 27.02
N GLN A 512 -55.97 -17.30 28.09
CA GLN A 512 -56.52 -18.13 29.17
C GLN A 512 -57.52 -19.20 28.74
N ASP A 513 -58.27 -19.02 27.65
CA ASP A 513 -59.29 -20.00 27.22
C ASP A 513 -58.74 -21.09 26.28
N ARG A 514 -57.51 -20.92 25.78
CA ARG A 514 -56.95 -21.77 24.70
C ARG A 514 -55.57 -22.34 25.00
N GLN A 515 -54.83 -21.72 25.92
CA GLN A 515 -53.49 -22.12 26.34
C GLN A 515 -53.40 -22.06 27.88
N ILE A 516 -54.37 -22.72 28.54
CA ILE A 516 -54.60 -22.64 30.00
C ILE A 516 -53.32 -22.89 30.80
N GLU A 517 -52.58 -23.97 30.49
CA GLU A 517 -51.38 -24.35 31.24
C GLU A 517 -50.27 -23.29 31.15
N ALA A 518 -49.97 -22.82 29.94
CA ALA A 518 -48.99 -21.77 29.70
C ALA A 518 -49.42 -20.45 30.37
N THR A 519 -50.68 -20.04 30.20
CA THR A 519 -51.23 -18.84 30.83
C THR A 519 -51.14 -18.94 32.35
N ASN A 520 -51.44 -20.11 32.93
CA ASN A 520 -51.38 -20.30 34.37
C ASN A 520 -49.94 -20.18 34.89
N PHE A 521 -48.98 -20.82 34.20
CA PHE A 521 -47.57 -20.71 34.55
C PHE A 521 -47.08 -19.25 34.53
N TYR A 522 -47.31 -18.52 33.43
CA TYR A 522 -46.87 -17.12 33.33
C TYR A 522 -47.60 -16.18 34.28
N ARG A 523 -48.87 -16.43 34.59
CA ARG A 523 -49.60 -15.65 35.62
C ARG A 523 -49.03 -15.90 37.01
N GLY A 524 -48.59 -17.12 37.31
CA GLY A 524 -47.81 -17.42 38.52
C GLY A 524 -46.51 -16.62 38.61
N LEU A 525 -45.74 -16.54 37.52
CA LEU A 525 -44.54 -15.69 37.44
C LEU A 525 -44.86 -14.21 37.63
N SER A 526 -45.94 -13.73 37.02
CA SER A 526 -46.41 -12.34 37.17
C SER A 526 -46.76 -12.02 38.63
N LEU A 527 -47.43 -12.93 39.34
CA LEU A 527 -47.72 -12.79 40.77
C LEU A 527 -46.45 -12.81 41.62
N PHE A 528 -45.46 -13.64 41.28
CA PHE A 528 -44.16 -13.64 41.93
C PHE A 528 -43.49 -12.27 41.83
N LEU A 529 -43.42 -11.68 40.62
CA LEU A 529 -42.90 -10.33 40.40
C LEU A 529 -43.72 -9.25 41.10
N LYS A 530 -45.04 -9.43 41.19
CA LYS A 530 -45.95 -8.53 41.91
C LYS A 530 -45.68 -8.53 43.42
N ALA A 531 -45.29 -9.68 43.97
CA ALA A 531 -44.93 -9.80 45.38
C ALA A 531 -43.72 -8.92 45.74
N GLU A 532 -42.72 -8.82 44.86
CA GLU A 532 -41.50 -8.05 45.11
C GLU A 532 -41.74 -6.55 45.34
N ILE A 533 -42.78 -5.99 44.69
CA ILE A 533 -43.10 -4.56 44.74
C ILE A 533 -44.12 -4.16 45.80
N GLN A 534 -44.66 -5.10 46.58
CA GLN A 534 -45.63 -4.76 47.62
C GLN A 534 -44.98 -3.98 48.77
N GLU A 535 -45.72 -3.03 49.35
CA GLU A 535 -45.18 -2.10 50.35
C GLU A 535 -44.93 -2.76 51.73
N THR A 536 -45.74 -3.76 52.10
CA THR A 536 -45.66 -4.38 53.43
C THR A 536 -45.14 -5.82 53.37
N PRO A 537 -44.35 -6.29 54.37
CA PRO A 537 -43.91 -7.68 54.44
C PRO A 537 -45.07 -8.69 54.39
N ASN A 538 -46.21 -8.37 55.00
CA ASN A 538 -47.39 -9.22 54.96
C ASN A 538 -47.94 -9.35 53.53
N ASN A 539 -48.08 -8.25 52.80
CA ASN A 539 -48.53 -8.30 51.42
C ASN A 539 -47.52 -9.03 50.53
N LYS A 540 -46.20 -8.80 50.69
CA LYS A 540 -45.17 -9.55 49.95
C LYS A 540 -45.34 -11.05 50.17
N ARG A 541 -45.46 -11.47 51.43
CA ARG A 541 -45.67 -12.87 51.82
C ARG A 541 -46.95 -13.44 51.19
N ASP A 542 -48.06 -12.72 51.26
CA ASP A 542 -49.35 -13.20 50.78
C ASP A 542 -49.35 -13.39 49.26
N TYR A 543 -48.77 -12.45 48.50
CA TYR A 543 -48.60 -12.60 47.06
C TYR A 543 -47.64 -13.72 46.66
N TYR A 544 -46.54 -13.94 47.41
CA TYR A 544 -45.69 -15.11 47.17
C TYR A 544 -46.43 -16.43 47.44
N PHE A 545 -47.27 -16.50 48.49
CA PHE A 545 -48.12 -17.68 48.69
C PHE A 545 -49.12 -17.86 47.56
N GLU A 546 -49.75 -16.78 47.11
CA GLU A 546 -50.67 -16.81 45.97
C GLU A 546 -49.98 -17.31 44.69
N ALA A 547 -48.79 -16.78 44.38
CA ALA A 547 -47.97 -17.24 43.27
C ALA A 547 -47.66 -18.74 43.38
N GLY A 548 -47.19 -19.20 44.54
CA GLY A 548 -46.85 -20.60 44.76
C GLY A 548 -48.05 -21.54 44.67
N ASP A 549 -49.20 -21.14 45.23
CA ASP A 549 -50.43 -21.94 45.16
C ASP A 549 -51.02 -21.98 43.75
N PHE A 550 -50.77 -20.95 42.94
CA PHE A 550 -51.15 -20.92 41.53
C PHE A 550 -50.24 -21.80 40.67
N LEU A 551 -48.92 -21.71 40.86
CA LEU A 551 -47.92 -22.51 40.14
C LEU A 551 -47.94 -23.99 40.51
N GLY A 552 -48.35 -24.33 41.74
CA GLY A 552 -48.57 -25.72 42.15
C GLY A 552 -49.69 -26.44 41.39
N LYS A 553 -50.48 -25.70 40.59
CA LYS A 553 -51.52 -26.24 39.70
C LYS A 553 -51.05 -26.41 38.26
N SER A 554 -49.81 -26.06 37.91
CA SER A 554 -49.29 -26.23 36.56
C SER A 554 -49.21 -27.72 36.18
N GLU A 555 -49.77 -28.08 35.03
CA GLU A 555 -49.77 -29.43 34.47
C GLU A 555 -48.94 -29.51 33.17
N GLY A 556 -48.87 -30.71 32.59
CA GLY A 556 -48.17 -30.95 31.32
C GLY A 556 -46.68 -30.55 31.36
N ASP A 557 -46.23 -29.93 30.27
CA ASP A 557 -44.83 -29.52 30.09
C ASP A 557 -44.38 -28.46 31.12
N TYR A 558 -45.31 -27.67 31.65
CA TYR A 558 -45.04 -26.59 32.62
C TYR A 558 -44.92 -27.07 34.07
N ARG A 559 -45.23 -28.34 34.35
CA ARG A 559 -45.31 -28.86 35.72
C ARG A 559 -44.00 -28.75 36.49
N LEU A 560 -42.87 -29.14 35.90
CA LEU A 560 -41.59 -29.21 36.63
C LEU A 560 -41.07 -27.81 36.98
N GLU A 561 -41.04 -26.89 36.01
CA GLU A 561 -40.69 -25.50 36.28
C GLU A 561 -41.72 -24.85 37.22
N GLY A 562 -43.02 -25.14 37.07
CA GLY A 562 -44.06 -24.67 37.98
C GLY A 562 -43.83 -25.08 39.43
N LEU A 563 -43.46 -26.34 39.69
CA LEU A 563 -43.08 -26.83 41.02
C LEU A 563 -41.82 -26.16 41.56
N TYR A 564 -40.84 -25.90 40.69
CA TYR A 564 -39.64 -25.16 41.05
C TYR A 564 -39.99 -23.74 41.50
N VAL A 565 -40.78 -23.02 40.71
CA VAL A 565 -41.20 -21.66 41.06
C VAL A 565 -42.13 -21.64 42.28
N GLN A 566 -42.97 -22.66 42.47
CA GLN A 566 -43.73 -22.82 43.71
C GLN A 566 -42.81 -22.92 44.93
N ALA A 567 -41.77 -23.75 44.86
CA ALA A 567 -40.79 -23.89 45.93
C ALA A 567 -40.04 -22.56 46.17
N ARG A 568 -39.63 -21.86 45.11
CA ARG A 568 -39.03 -20.52 45.16
C ARG A 568 -39.96 -19.48 45.79
N SER A 569 -41.24 -19.54 45.49
CA SER A 569 -42.26 -18.64 46.05
C SER A 569 -42.37 -18.83 47.57
N TYR A 570 -42.44 -20.08 48.04
CA TYR A 570 -42.42 -20.36 49.48
C TYR A 570 -41.10 -19.96 50.14
N PHE A 571 -39.96 -20.19 49.48
CA PHE A 571 -38.66 -19.73 49.97
C PHE A 571 -38.61 -18.20 50.13
N ALA A 572 -39.07 -17.44 49.14
CA ALA A 572 -39.13 -15.99 49.19
C ALA A 572 -40.13 -15.47 50.24
N ALA A 573 -41.30 -16.11 50.37
CA ALA A 573 -42.29 -15.79 51.40
C ALA A 573 -41.73 -15.92 52.82
N ALA A 574 -40.89 -16.92 53.08
CA ALA A 574 -40.33 -17.19 54.40
C ALA A 574 -39.52 -16.01 54.97
N ILE A 575 -38.83 -15.24 54.11
CA ILE A 575 -38.05 -14.05 54.50
C ILE A 575 -38.94 -12.99 55.15
N HIS A 576 -40.21 -12.92 54.73
CA HIS A 576 -41.20 -11.95 55.19
C HIS A 576 -42.09 -12.43 56.34
N GLU A 577 -41.87 -13.66 56.85
CA GLU A 577 -42.60 -14.17 58.00
C GLU A 577 -42.24 -13.43 59.30
N SER A 578 -43.27 -13.21 60.13
CA SER A 578 -43.19 -12.34 61.32
C SER A 578 -42.29 -12.86 62.45
N ASN A 579 -42.02 -14.17 62.48
CA ASN A 579 -41.17 -14.80 63.49
C ASN A 579 -40.44 -16.04 62.95
N ALA A 580 -39.37 -16.45 63.65
CA ALA A 580 -38.51 -17.56 63.26
C ALA A 580 -39.23 -18.91 63.15
N SER A 581 -40.24 -19.17 64.00
CA SER A 581 -41.01 -20.43 63.95
C SER A 581 -41.88 -20.51 62.69
N GLN A 582 -42.54 -19.41 62.31
CA GLN A 582 -43.29 -19.33 61.06
C GLN A 582 -42.36 -19.42 59.86
N ARG A 583 -41.25 -18.69 59.86
CA ARG A 583 -40.21 -18.75 58.84
C ARG A 583 -39.72 -20.16 58.58
N ASN A 584 -39.38 -20.91 59.64
CA ASN A 584 -38.95 -22.30 59.50
C ASN A 584 -40.05 -23.21 58.95
N ARG A 585 -41.30 -23.02 59.37
CA ARG A 585 -42.44 -23.77 58.80
C ARG A 585 -42.61 -23.49 57.30
N THR A 586 -42.41 -22.25 56.87
CA THR A 586 -42.52 -21.87 55.46
C THR A 586 -41.36 -22.42 54.63
N TYR A 587 -40.13 -22.44 55.14
CA TYR A 587 -39.02 -23.16 54.49
C TYR A 587 -39.27 -24.66 54.36
N GLU A 588 -39.89 -25.29 55.37
CA GLU A 588 -40.27 -26.72 55.31
C GLU A 588 -41.42 -27.00 54.33
N ARG A 589 -42.11 -25.99 53.80
CA ARG A 589 -43.00 -26.15 52.61
C ARG A 589 -42.21 -26.21 51.31
N ALA A 590 -41.13 -25.43 51.19
CA ALA A 590 -40.29 -25.38 49.99
C ALA A 590 -39.35 -26.59 49.85
N LYS A 591 -38.74 -26.99 50.97
CA LYS A 591 -37.73 -28.05 51.06
C LYS A 591 -38.11 -29.38 50.38
N PRO A 592 -39.30 -29.99 50.62
CA PRO A 592 -39.65 -31.26 49.98
C PRO A 592 -39.79 -31.13 48.45
N LEU A 593 -40.20 -29.96 47.94
CA LEU A 593 -40.31 -29.72 46.50
C LEU A 593 -38.92 -29.63 45.86
N PHE A 594 -37.98 -28.89 46.47
CA PHE A 594 -36.60 -28.86 45.97
C PHE A 594 -35.96 -30.26 45.99
N ILE A 595 -36.17 -31.05 47.04
CA ILE A 595 -35.67 -32.43 47.13
C ILE A 595 -36.25 -33.31 46.02
N MET A 596 -37.56 -33.21 45.76
CA MET A 596 -38.20 -33.93 44.65
C MET A 596 -37.56 -33.56 43.31
N LEU A 597 -37.39 -32.26 43.04
CA LEU A 597 -36.82 -31.79 41.77
C LEU A 597 -35.35 -32.19 41.60
N ILE A 598 -34.57 -32.24 42.69
CA ILE A 598 -33.20 -32.77 42.66
C ILE A 598 -33.19 -34.26 42.31
N ASN A 599 -34.02 -35.06 42.99
CA ASN A 599 -34.02 -36.51 42.85
C ASN A 599 -34.64 -36.99 41.53
N ASP A 600 -35.72 -36.36 41.10
CA ASP A 600 -36.58 -36.85 40.03
C ASP A 600 -36.38 -36.08 38.71
N ALA A 601 -35.89 -34.84 38.78
CA ALA A 601 -35.69 -33.96 37.62
C ALA A 601 -34.25 -33.41 37.50
N GLN A 602 -33.32 -33.89 38.33
CA GLN A 602 -31.90 -33.50 38.30
C GLN A 602 -31.67 -31.98 38.40
N SER A 603 -32.59 -31.24 39.04
CA SER A 603 -32.56 -29.79 39.08
C SER A 603 -31.40 -29.26 39.94
N LEU A 604 -30.42 -28.67 39.26
CA LEU A 604 -29.31 -27.99 39.92
C LEU A 604 -29.75 -26.70 40.61
N ARG A 605 -30.68 -25.94 40.01
CA ARG A 605 -31.25 -24.75 40.63
C ARG A 605 -31.93 -25.06 41.97
N SER A 606 -32.63 -26.18 42.05
CA SER A 606 -33.22 -26.66 43.30
C SER A 606 -32.17 -27.03 44.34
N LEU A 607 -31.03 -27.59 43.91
CA LEU A 607 -29.90 -27.90 44.80
C LEU A 607 -29.30 -26.63 45.44
N TYR A 608 -29.16 -25.55 44.66
CA TYR A 608 -28.69 -24.27 45.19
C TYR A 608 -29.58 -23.75 46.32
N TYR A 609 -30.90 -23.71 46.12
CA TYR A 609 -31.83 -23.21 47.15
C TYR A 609 -32.03 -24.17 48.31
N LEU A 610 -31.87 -25.48 48.10
CA LEU A 610 -31.76 -26.41 49.22
C LEU A 610 -30.54 -26.08 50.08
N GLY A 611 -29.40 -25.76 49.46
CA GLY A 611 -28.21 -25.24 50.13
C GLY A 611 -28.50 -24.00 50.97
N GLU A 612 -29.21 -23.01 50.42
CA GLU A 612 -29.64 -21.82 51.17
C GLU A 612 -30.51 -22.16 52.38
N ILE A 613 -31.47 -23.07 52.24
CA ILE A 613 -32.30 -23.51 53.38
C ILE A 613 -31.43 -24.17 54.45
N LEU A 614 -30.51 -25.06 54.07
CA LEU A 614 -29.63 -25.76 55.00
C LEU A 614 -28.71 -24.79 55.74
N ARG A 615 -28.17 -23.79 55.03
CA ARG A 615 -27.37 -22.69 55.60
C ARG A 615 -28.17 -21.90 56.62
N ILE A 616 -29.40 -21.50 56.29
CA ILE A 616 -30.29 -20.77 57.21
C ILE A 616 -30.65 -21.62 58.44
N GLN A 617 -30.74 -22.95 58.27
CA GLN A 617 -30.95 -23.91 59.35
C GLN A 617 -29.67 -24.21 60.16
N GLY A 618 -28.52 -23.61 59.83
CA GLY A 618 -27.24 -23.73 60.53
C GLY A 618 -26.44 -24.99 60.17
N ASN A 619 -26.80 -25.71 59.11
CA ASN A 619 -26.06 -26.86 58.60
C ASN A 619 -25.14 -26.44 57.44
N ASP A 620 -24.04 -25.77 57.79
CA ASP A 620 -23.08 -25.20 56.84
C ASP A 620 -22.32 -26.27 56.05
N LEU A 621 -22.05 -27.45 56.64
CA LEU A 621 -21.37 -28.54 55.94
C LEU A 621 -22.22 -29.11 54.79
N ALA A 622 -23.51 -29.35 55.03
CA ALA A 622 -24.42 -29.79 53.96
C ALA A 622 -24.64 -28.70 52.91
N ALA A 623 -24.82 -27.45 53.34
CA ALA A 623 -24.96 -26.32 52.42
C ALA A 623 -23.73 -26.15 51.51
N ARG A 624 -22.51 -26.23 52.08
CA ARG A 624 -21.25 -26.21 51.35
C ARG A 624 -21.22 -27.28 50.26
N ARG A 625 -21.58 -28.53 50.58
CA ARG A 625 -21.60 -29.61 49.58
C ARG A 625 -22.56 -29.30 48.42
N CYS A 626 -23.73 -28.73 48.69
CA CYS A 626 -24.64 -28.30 47.63
C CYS A 626 -23.99 -27.25 46.72
N TYR A 627 -23.36 -26.22 47.28
CA TYR A 627 -22.72 -25.16 46.49
C TYR A 627 -21.49 -25.66 45.71
N ASP A 628 -20.67 -26.54 46.29
CA ASP A 628 -19.52 -27.13 45.59
C ASP A 628 -19.96 -27.87 44.32
N ILE A 629 -21.07 -28.62 44.38
CA ILE A 629 -21.65 -29.31 43.22
C ILE A 629 -22.21 -28.28 42.21
N VAL A 630 -22.90 -27.24 42.70
CA VAL A 630 -23.38 -26.15 41.82
C VAL A 630 -22.22 -25.55 41.03
N ILE A 631 -21.11 -25.23 41.69
CA ILE A 631 -19.88 -24.71 41.07
C ILE A 631 -19.35 -25.69 40.03
N GLU A 632 -19.12 -26.96 40.40
CA GLU A 632 -18.58 -28.00 39.52
C GLU A 632 -19.39 -28.14 38.22
N LYS A 633 -20.72 -28.14 38.34
CA LYS A 633 -21.61 -28.44 37.21
C LYS A 633 -21.91 -27.23 36.32
N THR A 634 -21.65 -26.01 36.79
CA THR A 634 -22.00 -24.75 36.07
C THR A 634 -20.80 -23.99 35.55
N GLN A 635 -19.60 -24.24 36.09
CA GLN A 635 -18.37 -23.60 35.63
C GLN A 635 -18.13 -23.85 34.13
N GLY A 636 -17.93 -22.78 33.36
CA GLY A 636 -17.62 -22.87 31.92
C GLY A 636 -18.76 -23.36 31.03
N LYS A 637 -20.00 -23.42 31.53
CA LYS A 637 -21.19 -23.77 30.73
C LYS A 637 -22.03 -22.56 30.37
N GLU A 638 -22.60 -22.57 29.18
CA GLU A 638 -23.54 -21.54 28.70
C GLU A 638 -24.72 -21.36 29.69
N GLY A 639 -24.98 -20.12 30.09
CA GLY A 639 -25.99 -19.78 31.11
C GLY A 639 -25.63 -20.16 32.56
N GLY A 640 -24.50 -20.85 32.80
CA GLY A 640 -24.11 -21.37 34.11
C GLY A 640 -23.47 -20.35 35.03
N MET A 641 -22.90 -19.28 34.47
CA MET A 641 -22.10 -18.31 35.23
C MET A 641 -22.90 -17.59 36.33
N PHE A 642 -24.21 -17.38 36.11
CA PHE A 642 -25.10 -16.84 37.14
C PHE A 642 -25.11 -17.72 38.40
N TRP A 643 -25.27 -19.03 38.25
CA TRP A 643 -25.31 -19.99 39.36
C TRP A 643 -23.94 -20.21 39.99
N TYR A 644 -22.89 -20.29 39.17
CA TYR A 644 -21.50 -20.40 39.61
C TYR A 644 -21.12 -19.25 40.57
N ASN A 645 -21.36 -17.99 40.15
CA ASN A 645 -21.02 -16.81 40.96
C ASN A 645 -21.83 -16.75 42.26
N ASN A 646 -23.12 -17.07 42.20
CA ASN A 646 -23.98 -17.09 43.38
C ASN A 646 -23.54 -18.15 44.40
N ALA A 647 -23.16 -19.35 43.95
CA ALA A 647 -22.65 -20.41 44.82
C ALA A 647 -21.30 -20.04 45.45
N LEU A 648 -20.39 -19.41 44.70
CA LEU A 648 -19.13 -18.90 45.25
C LEU A 648 -19.35 -17.86 46.33
N ALA A 649 -20.26 -16.90 46.11
CA ALA A 649 -20.60 -15.87 47.09
C ALA A 649 -21.25 -16.48 48.35
N ALA A 650 -22.11 -17.48 48.18
CA ALA A 650 -22.74 -18.18 49.30
C ALA A 650 -21.70 -18.89 50.18
N ILE A 651 -20.69 -19.53 49.56
CA ILE A 651 -19.60 -20.23 50.27
C ILE A 651 -18.77 -19.31 51.18
N GLN A 652 -18.54 -18.05 50.77
CA GLN A 652 -17.75 -17.09 51.57
C GLN A 652 -18.37 -16.81 52.94
N ASN A 653 -19.67 -17.06 53.10
CA ASN A 653 -20.44 -16.78 54.32
C ASN A 653 -20.70 -18.03 55.19
N LEU A 654 -20.08 -19.17 54.89
CA LEU A 654 -20.30 -20.43 55.62
C LEU A 654 -19.27 -20.67 56.73
N GLY A 655 -19.75 -21.15 57.88
CA GLY A 655 -18.93 -21.71 58.95
C GLY A 655 -18.62 -23.20 58.74
N GLN A 656 -18.43 -23.93 59.84
CA GLN A 656 -18.16 -25.38 59.87
C GLN A 656 -19.19 -26.16 60.70
N THR A 657 -20.40 -25.62 60.90
CA THR A 657 -21.46 -26.29 61.69
C THR A 657 -22.25 -27.31 60.87
N GLY A 658 -22.90 -28.26 61.57
CA GLY A 658 -23.77 -29.27 60.95
C GLY A 658 -23.07 -30.56 60.56
N ASP A 659 -23.70 -31.34 59.67
CA ASP A 659 -23.21 -32.61 59.14
C ASP A 659 -23.82 -32.91 57.75
N LEU A 660 -23.27 -33.89 57.03
CA LEU A 660 -23.77 -34.29 55.71
C LEU A 660 -25.01 -35.20 55.76
N ASN A 661 -25.49 -35.61 56.94
CA ASN A 661 -26.59 -36.58 57.05
C ASN A 661 -27.90 -36.04 56.44
N ALA A 662 -28.08 -34.72 56.44
CA ALA A 662 -29.20 -34.05 55.81
C ALA A 662 -29.30 -34.30 54.28
N LEU A 663 -28.21 -34.76 53.64
CA LEU A 663 -28.15 -35.06 52.21
C LEU A 663 -28.24 -36.56 51.88
N ASN A 664 -28.24 -37.46 52.89
CA ASN A 664 -28.12 -38.92 52.67
C ASN A 664 -29.23 -39.52 51.77
N THR A 665 -30.40 -38.91 51.72
CA THR A 665 -31.56 -39.35 50.92
C THR A 665 -31.75 -38.53 49.64
N ILE A 666 -30.79 -37.67 49.31
CA ILE A 666 -30.88 -36.69 48.23
C ILE A 666 -29.76 -36.98 47.23
N ARG A 667 -30.11 -37.12 45.95
CA ARG A 667 -29.20 -37.47 44.86
C ARG A 667 -28.44 -36.24 44.36
N VAL A 668 -27.75 -35.56 45.26
CA VAL A 668 -27.11 -34.27 44.98
C VAL A 668 -26.05 -34.37 43.88
N GLU A 669 -25.39 -35.52 43.71
CA GLU A 669 -24.37 -35.73 42.67
C GLU A 669 -24.95 -35.93 41.26
N GLU A 670 -26.23 -36.30 41.16
CA GLU A 670 -26.90 -36.62 39.88
C GLU A 670 -27.51 -35.38 39.19
N VAL A 671 -27.40 -34.20 39.79
CA VAL A 671 -27.91 -32.96 39.17
C VAL A 671 -27.16 -32.60 37.90
N ALA A 672 -27.88 -31.98 36.96
CA ALA A 672 -27.36 -31.60 35.64
C ALA A 672 -27.50 -30.09 35.42
N PHE A 673 -26.64 -29.55 34.55
CA PHE A 673 -26.76 -28.19 34.06
C PHE A 673 -26.32 -28.09 32.59
N PRO A 674 -27.07 -27.37 31.73
CA PRO A 674 -28.38 -26.80 32.03
C PRO A 674 -29.41 -27.93 32.26
N GLU A 675 -30.20 -27.83 33.32
CA GLU A 675 -31.34 -28.72 33.48
C GLU A 675 -32.50 -28.30 32.56
N GLN A 676 -33.33 -29.27 32.17
CA GLN A 676 -34.47 -29.03 31.27
C GLN A 676 -35.78 -29.18 32.05
N LEU A 677 -36.09 -28.21 32.91
CA LEU A 677 -37.36 -28.20 33.63
C LEU A 677 -38.54 -27.71 32.76
N LEU A 678 -38.27 -26.84 31.79
CA LEU A 678 -39.25 -26.40 30.80
C LEU A 678 -38.54 -25.89 29.54
N VAL A 679 -38.78 -26.55 28.40
CA VAL A 679 -38.32 -26.11 27.09
C VAL A 679 -39.52 -25.92 26.19
N VAL A 680 -39.68 -24.72 25.63
CA VAL A 680 -40.76 -24.38 24.69
C VAL A 680 -40.12 -23.81 23.43
N ASP A 681 -40.42 -24.39 22.27
CA ASP A 681 -39.85 -23.98 20.98
C ASP A 681 -38.30 -23.88 20.98
N ASN A 682 -37.63 -24.87 21.57
CA ASN A 682 -36.17 -24.90 21.80
C ASN A 682 -35.61 -23.81 22.73
N GLU A 683 -36.44 -23.00 23.37
CA GLU A 683 -36.00 -22.07 24.41
C GLU A 683 -36.22 -22.63 25.81
N ASN A 684 -35.18 -22.55 26.65
CA ASN A 684 -35.33 -22.82 28.07
C ASN A 684 -36.09 -21.66 28.73
N ILE A 685 -37.19 -21.99 29.41
CA ILE A 685 -38.07 -21.04 30.09
C ILE A 685 -37.86 -21.22 31.59
N SER A 686 -37.39 -20.18 32.26
CA SER A 686 -37.13 -20.22 33.69
C SER A 686 -37.65 -18.98 34.42
N LEU A 687 -37.86 -19.11 35.74
CA LEU A 687 -38.11 -17.94 36.60
C LEU A 687 -36.99 -16.90 36.45
N GLU A 688 -35.73 -17.34 36.51
CA GLU A 688 -34.58 -16.43 36.52
C GLU A 688 -34.47 -15.60 35.24
N LYS A 689 -34.80 -16.21 34.08
CA LYS A 689 -34.82 -15.52 32.77
C LYS A 689 -35.76 -14.31 32.75
N PHE A 690 -36.83 -14.31 33.55
CA PHE A 690 -37.88 -13.30 33.50
C PHE A 690 -38.03 -12.46 34.76
N ALA A 691 -37.57 -12.96 35.91
CA ALA A 691 -37.84 -12.34 37.20
C ALA A 691 -36.59 -11.90 37.96
N ASP A 692 -35.39 -12.35 37.57
CA ASP A 692 -34.15 -11.98 38.25
C ASP A 692 -33.42 -10.86 37.50
N PRO A 693 -33.30 -9.65 38.09
CA PRO A 693 -32.61 -8.53 37.45
C PRO A 693 -31.13 -8.82 37.14
N ASP A 694 -30.43 -9.58 37.98
CA ASP A 694 -29.01 -9.87 37.80
C ASP A 694 -28.79 -10.86 36.66
N TYR A 695 -29.67 -11.84 36.52
CA TYR A 695 -29.70 -12.73 35.36
C TYR A 695 -29.86 -11.93 34.06
N ILE A 696 -30.80 -10.99 34.02
CA ILE A 696 -31.08 -10.17 32.83
C ILE A 696 -29.91 -9.23 32.52
N ARG A 697 -29.29 -8.60 33.53
CA ARG A 697 -28.07 -7.79 33.34
C ARG A 697 -26.95 -8.63 32.72
N LYS A 698 -26.79 -9.88 33.14
CA LYS A 698 -25.79 -10.81 32.56
C LYS A 698 -26.10 -11.17 31.10
N GLN A 699 -27.37 -11.34 30.72
CA GLN A 699 -27.76 -11.54 29.32
C GLN A 699 -27.42 -10.32 28.44
N TYR A 700 -27.66 -9.10 28.93
CA TYR A 700 -27.24 -7.89 28.21
C TYR A 700 -25.73 -7.74 28.14
N TRP A 701 -25.02 -8.20 29.18
CA TRP A 701 -23.56 -8.23 29.18
C TRP A 701 -23.01 -9.20 28.14
N GLU A 702 -23.58 -10.40 28.00
CA GLU A 702 -23.25 -11.35 26.93
C GLU A 702 -23.54 -10.76 25.54
N GLU A 703 -24.71 -10.13 25.35
CA GLU A 703 -25.07 -9.43 24.12
C GLU A 703 -24.06 -8.32 23.76
N ALA A 704 -23.68 -7.50 24.74
CA ALA A 704 -22.72 -6.42 24.54
C ALA A 704 -21.32 -6.93 24.20
N LEU A 705 -20.89 -8.04 24.82
CA LEU A 705 -19.60 -8.68 24.51
C LEU A 705 -19.59 -9.30 23.11
N ASP A 706 -20.67 -9.92 22.67
CA ASP A 706 -20.81 -10.43 21.30
C ASP A 706 -20.68 -9.29 20.27
N LEU A 707 -21.38 -8.17 20.49
CA LEU A 707 -21.24 -6.97 19.67
C LEU A 707 -19.82 -6.42 19.70
N LEU A 708 -19.16 -6.42 20.87
CA LEU A 708 -17.78 -5.95 21.02
C LEU A 708 -16.79 -6.82 20.25
N MET A 709 -16.97 -8.14 20.25
CA MET A 709 -16.14 -9.06 19.48
C MET A 709 -16.36 -8.90 17.96
N LYS A 710 -17.59 -8.64 17.52
CA LYS A 710 -17.95 -8.43 16.11
C LYS A 710 -17.52 -7.06 15.57
N TYR A 711 -17.79 -6.01 16.33
CA TYR A 711 -17.82 -4.62 15.86
C TYR A 711 -17.07 -3.65 16.78
N GLY A 712 -16.30 -4.17 17.75
CA GLY A 712 -15.35 -3.36 18.50
C GLY A 712 -14.35 -2.66 17.59
N LEU A 713 -13.56 -1.76 18.18
CA LEU A 713 -12.63 -0.93 17.45
C LEU A 713 -11.67 -1.77 16.59
N SER A 714 -11.64 -1.51 15.28
CA SER A 714 -10.80 -2.22 14.31
C SER A 714 -9.33 -2.15 14.70
N LYS A 715 -8.51 -3.18 14.41
CA LYS A 715 -7.05 -3.13 14.68
C LYS A 715 -6.37 -2.07 13.81
N ARG A 716 -5.29 -1.43 14.29
CA ARG A 716 -4.42 -0.64 13.41
C ARG A 716 -3.64 -1.50 12.41
N SER A 717 -3.49 -1.01 11.17
CA SER A 717 -2.73 -1.69 10.11
C SER A 717 -1.46 -0.94 9.66
N LEU A 718 -0.52 -1.67 9.07
CA LEU A 718 0.58 -1.11 8.28
C LEU A 718 0.00 -0.48 6.99
N TYR A 719 0.62 0.58 6.47
CA TYR A 719 0.24 1.12 5.16
C TYR A 719 1.20 0.65 4.06
N PRO A 720 0.76 0.27 2.86
CA PRO A 720 1.68 -0.24 1.85
C PRO A 720 2.59 0.82 1.21
N SER A 721 2.10 2.05 0.99
CA SER A 721 2.77 3.05 0.15
C SER A 721 3.34 4.23 0.94
N ASP A 722 4.38 4.88 0.43
CA ASP A 722 4.93 6.11 1.03
C ASP A 722 4.03 7.33 0.86
N PHE A 723 3.15 7.31 -0.15
CA PHE A 723 2.17 8.34 -0.41
C PHE A 723 0.85 8.00 0.26
N ARG A 724 0.58 8.65 1.40
CA ARG A 724 -0.68 8.53 2.16
C ARG A 724 -1.72 9.51 1.63
N LEU A 725 -2.93 9.02 1.43
CA LEU A 725 -4.07 9.89 1.14
C LEU A 725 -4.66 10.41 2.45
N MET A 726 -4.84 11.73 2.53
CA MET A 726 -5.40 12.41 3.72
C MET A 726 -6.78 11.86 4.12
N TYR A 727 -7.57 11.42 3.13
CA TYR A 727 -8.95 10.97 3.31
C TYR A 727 -9.12 9.46 3.10
N SER A 728 -8.03 8.69 3.09
CA SER A 728 -8.14 7.24 2.96
C SER A 728 -8.82 6.65 4.19
N ARG A 729 -9.88 5.88 3.95
CA ARG A 729 -10.58 5.10 4.97
C ARG A 729 -9.72 3.94 5.47
N PHE A 730 -8.73 3.52 4.68
CA PHE A 730 -7.75 2.54 5.12
C PHE A 730 -6.76 3.19 6.09
N CYS A 731 -6.44 4.49 5.91
CA CYS A 731 -5.56 5.29 6.78
C CYS A 731 -6.17 5.72 8.13
N GLU A 732 -7.50 5.69 8.31
CA GLU A 732 -8.17 6.13 9.56
C GLU A 732 -7.60 5.44 10.81
N ARG A 733 -7.07 4.23 10.62
CA ARG A 733 -6.64 3.30 11.65
C ARG A 733 -5.24 2.76 11.35
N GLU A 734 -4.27 3.61 11.01
CA GLU A 734 -2.93 3.15 10.65
C GLU A 734 -1.80 3.71 11.50
N PHE A 735 -0.65 3.04 11.38
CA PHE A 735 0.60 3.53 11.96
C PHE A 735 1.13 4.70 11.11
N GLN A 736 1.07 5.93 11.63
CA GLN A 736 1.37 7.16 10.88
C GLN A 736 2.81 7.26 10.34
N LEU A 737 3.75 6.53 10.93
CA LEU A 737 5.18 6.61 10.61
C LEU A 737 5.76 5.35 9.94
N LEU A 738 4.92 4.35 9.65
CA LEU A 738 5.37 3.06 9.12
C LEU A 738 4.66 2.72 7.80
N THR A 739 5.45 2.43 6.77
CA THR A 739 4.99 2.01 5.43
C THR A 739 5.77 0.78 4.97
N ALA A 740 5.31 0.10 3.92
CA ALA A 740 6.07 -0.96 3.24
C ALA A 740 7.05 -0.40 2.18
N ASP A 741 7.25 0.91 2.16
CA ASP A 741 8.13 1.65 1.25
C ASP A 741 7.83 1.45 -0.25
N ILE A 742 6.56 1.20 -0.61
CA ILE A 742 6.19 1.10 -2.03
C ILE A 742 6.08 2.50 -2.63
N HIS A 743 7.01 2.80 -3.53
CA HIS A 743 7.13 4.08 -4.22
C HIS A 743 6.31 4.04 -5.50
N GLU A 744 5.05 4.48 -5.41
CA GLU A 744 4.17 4.48 -6.57
C GLU A 744 4.27 5.76 -7.42
N ARG A 745 4.62 6.92 -6.84
CA ARG A 745 4.57 8.21 -7.54
C ARG A 745 5.68 8.34 -8.58
N VAL A 746 5.32 8.69 -9.82
CA VAL A 746 6.30 9.07 -10.85
C VAL A 746 6.36 10.59 -10.93
N GLY A 747 7.49 11.15 -10.48
CA GLY A 747 7.79 12.58 -10.55
C GLY A 747 8.49 12.96 -11.85
N SER A 748 9.55 13.75 -11.76
CA SER A 748 10.35 14.08 -12.93
C SER A 748 11.17 12.88 -13.43
N LEU A 749 11.15 12.68 -14.74
CA LEU A 749 12.06 11.75 -15.39
C LEU A 749 13.47 12.32 -15.40
N SER A 750 14.46 11.46 -15.18
CA SER A 750 15.86 11.84 -15.29
C SER A 750 16.67 10.78 -16.04
N ALA A 751 17.72 11.25 -16.68
CA ALA A 751 18.78 10.42 -17.23
C ALA A 751 19.88 10.22 -16.19
N GLY A 752 20.78 9.27 -16.46
CA GLY A 752 22.00 9.05 -15.71
C GLY A 752 23.17 8.72 -16.63
N LEU A 753 24.38 8.90 -16.10
CA LEU A 753 25.63 8.59 -16.78
C LEU A 753 26.41 7.56 -15.96
N GLN A 754 26.85 6.49 -16.63
CA GLN A 754 27.94 5.61 -16.20
C GLN A 754 29.10 5.75 -17.18
N LEU A 755 30.15 6.45 -16.76
CA LEU A 755 31.32 6.70 -17.58
C LEU A 755 32.51 5.86 -17.11
N ARG A 756 33.03 5.01 -18.00
CA ARG A 756 34.32 4.33 -17.81
C ARG A 756 35.41 5.07 -18.56
N VAL A 757 36.47 5.44 -17.86
CA VAL A 757 37.66 6.06 -18.47
C VAL A 757 38.80 5.07 -18.49
N LEU A 758 39.35 4.82 -19.68
CA LEU A 758 40.50 3.95 -19.89
C LEU A 758 41.77 4.78 -19.92
N LEU A 759 42.67 4.51 -18.97
CA LEU A 759 44.01 5.05 -18.98
C LEU A 759 44.94 4.14 -19.80
N PRO A 760 45.84 4.72 -20.62
CA PRO A 760 46.91 3.97 -21.26
C PRO A 760 47.83 3.27 -20.23
N GLU A 761 48.44 2.15 -20.61
CA GLU A 761 49.38 1.43 -19.76
C GLU A 761 50.51 2.34 -19.26
N ASN A 762 50.86 2.18 -17.98
CA ASN A 762 51.96 2.90 -17.32
C ASN A 762 51.77 4.42 -17.15
N ILE A 763 50.56 4.96 -17.29
CA ILE A 763 50.25 6.36 -16.95
C ILE A 763 49.84 6.47 -15.47
N PRO A 764 50.60 7.19 -14.61
CA PRO A 764 50.23 7.38 -13.22
C PRO A 764 49.29 8.58 -13.02
N GLY A 765 48.75 8.67 -11.81
CA GLY A 765 47.88 9.77 -11.39
C GLY A 765 46.40 9.51 -11.63
N GLU A 766 45.56 10.19 -10.86
CA GLU A 766 44.12 10.03 -10.92
C GLU A 766 43.52 10.73 -12.15
N VAL A 767 42.47 10.12 -12.71
CA VAL A 767 41.61 10.77 -13.69
C VAL A 767 40.62 11.66 -12.97
N ARG A 768 40.50 12.90 -13.43
CA ARG A 768 39.45 13.83 -13.00
C ARG A 768 38.37 13.88 -14.08
N VAL A 769 37.14 13.65 -13.69
CA VAL A 769 35.96 13.82 -14.55
C VAL A 769 35.08 14.91 -13.94
N THR A 770 34.63 15.85 -14.76
CA THR A 770 33.64 16.84 -14.36
C THR A 770 32.47 16.86 -15.34
N LEU A 771 31.24 17.06 -14.83
CA LEU A 771 30.04 17.38 -15.61
C LEU A 771 29.66 18.84 -15.36
N ASP A 772 29.61 19.68 -16.40
CA ASP A 772 29.38 21.13 -16.29
C ASP A 772 30.26 21.77 -15.19
N ASN A 773 31.55 21.43 -15.18
CA ASN A 773 32.54 21.82 -14.16
C ASN A 773 32.33 21.25 -12.74
N VAL A 774 31.36 20.35 -12.53
CA VAL A 774 31.14 19.67 -11.24
C VAL A 774 31.86 18.32 -11.23
N PRO A 775 32.82 18.07 -10.32
CA PRO A 775 33.58 16.83 -10.28
C PRO A 775 32.70 15.61 -9.94
N LEU A 776 32.97 14.50 -10.62
CA LEU A 776 32.39 13.18 -10.33
C LEU A 776 33.37 12.32 -9.54
N GLN A 777 32.83 11.52 -8.62
CA GLN A 777 33.60 10.49 -7.93
C GLN A 777 33.51 9.16 -8.66
N GLN A 778 34.61 8.41 -8.59
CA GLN A 778 34.73 7.06 -9.13
C GLN A 778 34.27 6.05 -8.07
N ASP A 779 33.51 5.03 -8.48
CA ASP A 779 33.11 3.93 -7.59
C ASP A 779 34.22 2.87 -7.42
N GLN A 780 33.96 1.86 -6.60
CA GLN A 780 34.91 0.76 -6.33
C GLN A 780 35.25 -0.09 -7.57
N GLN A 781 34.45 0.00 -8.63
CA GLN A 781 34.65 -0.70 -9.90
C GLN A 781 35.36 0.18 -10.95
N GLY A 782 35.74 1.40 -10.59
CA GLY A 782 36.42 2.32 -11.49
C GLY A 782 35.48 3.12 -12.40
N ILE A 783 34.17 3.17 -12.13
CA ILE A 783 33.17 3.84 -12.96
C ILE A 783 32.76 5.18 -12.33
N TYR A 784 32.72 6.25 -13.14
CA TYR A 784 32.19 7.55 -12.75
C TYR A 784 30.67 7.55 -12.95
N GLN A 785 29.91 7.92 -11.92
CA GLN A 785 28.45 7.86 -11.98
C GLN A 785 27.78 9.20 -11.68
N LYS A 786 26.72 9.51 -12.43
CA LYS A 786 25.77 10.57 -12.10
C LYS A 786 24.35 10.04 -12.33
N ARG A 787 23.54 9.94 -11.27
CA ARG A 787 22.24 9.25 -11.33
C ARG A 787 21.07 10.12 -11.82
N SER A 788 21.14 11.44 -11.64
CA SER A 788 20.05 12.34 -11.99
C SER A 788 20.57 13.51 -12.82
N LEU A 789 20.19 13.47 -14.09
CA LEU A 789 20.47 14.45 -15.13
C LEU A 789 19.15 14.81 -15.82
N GLN A 790 19.01 16.08 -16.17
CA GLN A 790 17.84 16.52 -16.92
C GLN A 790 17.92 16.01 -18.34
N ILE A 791 16.83 15.39 -18.80
CA ILE A 791 16.67 14.95 -20.18
C ILE A 791 16.57 16.21 -21.08
N ASN A 792 17.09 16.10 -22.30
CA ASN A 792 17.16 17.14 -23.33
C ASN A 792 18.03 18.36 -23.04
N ARG A 793 18.83 18.31 -21.97
CA ARG A 793 19.86 19.30 -21.70
C ARG A 793 21.22 18.83 -22.20
N TYR A 794 21.98 19.73 -22.81
CA TYR A 794 23.40 19.51 -23.10
C TYR A 794 24.22 19.61 -21.81
N VAL A 795 25.12 18.66 -21.61
CA VAL A 795 26.05 18.57 -20.49
C VAL A 795 27.47 18.42 -21.04
N GLU A 796 28.38 19.24 -20.56
CA GLU A 796 29.80 19.13 -20.89
C GLU A 796 30.46 18.08 -19.97
N ILE A 797 31.00 17.02 -20.57
CA ILE A 797 31.82 16.01 -19.89
C ILE A 797 33.28 16.34 -20.16
N TYR A 798 34.01 16.75 -19.13
CA TYR A 798 35.43 17.07 -19.21
C TYR A 798 36.24 16.03 -18.44
N ILE A 799 37.19 15.40 -19.12
CA ILE A 799 38.02 14.30 -18.60
C ILE A 799 39.49 14.71 -18.71
N TYR A 800 40.21 14.65 -17.59
CA TYR A 800 41.58 15.13 -17.49
C TYR A 800 42.47 14.19 -16.68
N ASN A 801 43.67 13.94 -17.20
CA ASN A 801 44.82 13.40 -16.47
C ASN A 801 46.04 14.24 -16.87
N GLN A 802 46.97 14.46 -15.94
CA GLN A 802 48.11 15.36 -16.16
C GLN A 802 49.03 14.93 -17.32
N TYR A 803 49.11 13.63 -17.61
CA TYR A 803 49.94 13.04 -18.67
C TYR A 803 49.15 12.68 -19.94
N CYS A 804 47.85 12.95 -20.00
CA CYS A 804 47.01 12.70 -21.17
C CYS A 804 46.43 13.99 -21.75
N TYR A 805 46.09 13.98 -23.04
CA TYR A 805 45.30 15.06 -23.63
C TYR A 805 43.88 15.06 -23.02
N PRO A 806 43.32 16.23 -22.68
CA PRO A 806 41.97 16.31 -22.14
C PRO A 806 40.94 15.89 -23.19
N VAL A 807 39.86 15.28 -22.72
CA VAL A 807 38.70 14.93 -23.55
C VAL A 807 37.51 15.78 -23.10
N VAL A 808 36.90 16.50 -24.05
CA VAL A 808 35.70 17.32 -23.82
C VAL A 808 34.57 16.80 -24.71
N ILE A 809 33.44 16.42 -24.12
CA ILE A 809 32.27 15.87 -24.84
C ILE A 809 31.06 16.71 -24.47
N ASN A 810 30.40 17.31 -25.46
CA ASN A 810 29.09 17.93 -25.26
C ASN A 810 28.01 16.89 -25.56
N HIS A 811 27.39 16.34 -24.50
CA HIS A 811 26.44 15.24 -24.61
C HIS A 811 25.04 15.70 -24.25
N ARG A 812 24.02 15.25 -25.00
CA ARG A 812 22.61 15.48 -24.68
C ARG A 812 21.95 14.16 -24.36
N PHE A 813 21.48 14.01 -23.12
CA PHE A 813 20.72 12.84 -22.71
C PHE A 813 19.29 12.96 -23.23
N THR A 814 18.88 12.11 -24.15
CA THR A 814 17.56 12.21 -24.82
C THR A 814 16.52 11.27 -24.25
N GLU A 815 16.92 10.29 -23.44
CA GLU A 815 16.04 9.29 -22.86
C GLU A 815 16.21 9.19 -21.34
N PRO A 816 15.16 8.78 -20.61
CA PRO A 816 15.28 8.41 -19.20
C PRO A 816 16.11 7.13 -19.02
N GLY A 817 16.79 6.99 -17.89
CA GLY A 817 17.61 5.82 -17.57
C GLY A 817 19.12 6.09 -17.65
N ILE A 818 19.92 5.04 -17.42
CA ILE A 818 21.38 5.16 -17.33
C ILE A 818 22.02 4.89 -18.69
N GLU A 819 22.65 5.91 -19.24
CA GLU A 819 23.49 5.79 -20.43
C GLU A 819 24.93 5.41 -20.04
N ARG A 820 25.52 4.46 -20.76
CA ARG A 820 26.88 3.97 -20.52
C ARG A 820 27.83 4.48 -21.58
N MET A 821 28.91 5.12 -21.14
CA MET A 821 29.94 5.68 -22.02
C MET A 821 31.31 5.11 -21.65
N THR A 822 32.12 4.77 -22.65
CA THR A 822 33.53 4.39 -22.45
C THR A 822 34.44 5.32 -23.25
N VAL A 823 35.40 5.95 -22.58
CA VAL A 823 36.34 6.89 -23.20
C VAL A 823 37.77 6.45 -22.93
N SER A 824 38.58 6.32 -23.98
CA SER A 824 40.02 6.08 -23.84
C SER A 824 40.81 7.38 -23.96
N LEU A 825 41.68 7.66 -22.99
CA LEU A 825 42.57 8.81 -23.04
C LEU A 825 43.80 8.54 -23.92
N SER A 826 44.31 9.58 -24.56
CA SER A 826 45.57 9.55 -25.33
C SER A 826 46.70 10.16 -24.50
N PRO A 827 47.88 9.51 -24.37
CA PRO A 827 49.04 10.12 -23.73
C PRO A 827 49.42 11.42 -24.43
N LYS A 828 49.84 12.42 -23.66
CA LYS A 828 50.51 13.60 -24.23
C LYS A 828 51.80 13.16 -24.89
N ILE A 829 52.04 13.71 -26.07
CA ILE A 829 53.25 13.44 -26.83
C ILE A 829 54.02 14.73 -27.05
N VAL A 830 55.34 14.63 -27.00
CA VAL A 830 56.27 15.69 -27.36
C VAL A 830 56.81 15.38 -28.74
N PHE A 831 56.82 16.38 -29.61
CA PHE A 831 57.41 16.28 -30.93
C PHE A 831 58.85 16.79 -30.90
N GLU A 832 59.79 15.94 -31.30
CA GLU A 832 61.20 16.30 -31.43
C GLU A 832 61.61 16.34 -32.90
N GLN A 833 62.31 17.40 -33.28
CA GLN A 833 62.93 17.52 -34.60
C GLN A 833 64.09 16.52 -34.71
N ARG A 834 64.08 15.66 -35.74
CA ARG A 834 65.02 14.53 -35.88
C ARG A 834 65.80 14.50 -37.20
N GLY A 835 65.69 15.52 -38.06
CA GLY A 835 66.51 15.68 -39.28
C GLY A 835 65.77 16.27 -40.48
N GLU A 836 66.51 16.52 -41.58
CA GLU A 836 66.04 17.08 -42.86
C GLU A 836 65.88 16.02 -43.97
N ASP A 837 65.21 14.89 -43.68
CA ASP A 837 65.06 13.79 -44.65
C ASP A 837 63.62 13.26 -44.70
N LEU A 838 63.22 12.75 -45.88
CA LEU A 838 61.97 12.00 -46.08
C LEU A 838 62.20 10.51 -45.77
N GLU A 839 61.24 9.88 -45.10
CA GLU A 839 61.24 8.42 -44.96
C GLU A 839 60.69 7.74 -46.22
N THR A 840 61.08 6.48 -46.44
CA THR A 840 60.50 5.62 -47.48
C THR A 840 58.98 5.55 -47.34
N GLY A 841 58.25 5.96 -48.40
CA GLY A 841 56.78 5.93 -48.45
C GLY A 841 56.11 7.31 -48.51
N VAL A 842 56.83 8.41 -48.23
CA VAL A 842 56.29 9.79 -48.35
C VAL A 842 56.96 10.54 -49.50
N GLY A 843 56.16 10.95 -50.49
CA GLY A 843 56.58 11.71 -51.66
C GLY A 843 56.19 13.18 -51.54
N ILE A 844 56.86 14.03 -52.32
CA ILE A 844 56.53 15.46 -52.40
C ILE A 844 56.44 15.95 -53.84
N LEU A 845 55.33 16.59 -54.17
CA LEU A 845 55.16 17.35 -55.41
C LEU A 845 55.51 18.82 -55.13
N ARG A 846 56.39 19.38 -55.96
CA ARG A 846 56.79 20.78 -55.88
C ARG A 846 56.41 21.50 -57.16
N PHE A 847 55.54 22.49 -57.06
CA PHE A 847 55.09 23.29 -58.19
C PHE A 847 55.87 24.61 -58.23
N SER A 848 57.20 24.54 -58.35
CA SER A 848 58.11 25.69 -58.26
C SER A 848 57.99 26.69 -59.43
N GLN A 849 57.19 26.39 -60.45
CA GLN A 849 56.89 27.33 -61.54
C GLN A 849 55.66 28.19 -61.24
N ARG A 850 54.88 27.87 -60.20
CA ARG A 850 53.76 28.71 -59.75
C ARG A 850 54.27 29.86 -58.89
N LEU A 851 53.54 30.98 -58.91
CA LEU A 851 53.84 32.17 -58.09
C LEU A 851 53.81 31.89 -56.57
N ASP A 852 53.05 30.89 -56.13
CA ASP A 852 52.86 30.56 -54.73
C ASP A 852 53.78 29.43 -54.22
N ASN A 853 54.63 28.87 -55.09
CA ASN A 853 55.53 27.75 -54.78
C ASN A 853 54.84 26.62 -54.00
N ASN A 854 53.60 26.25 -54.40
CA ASN A 854 52.83 25.25 -53.69
C ASN A 854 53.56 23.89 -53.66
N SER A 855 53.37 23.17 -52.56
CA SER A 855 53.93 21.84 -52.36
C SER A 855 52.93 20.95 -51.66
N ILE A 856 52.84 19.69 -52.10
CA ILE A 856 51.86 18.74 -51.59
C ILE A 856 52.59 17.43 -51.28
N PHE A 857 52.36 16.92 -50.07
CA PHE A 857 52.81 15.60 -49.69
C PHE A 857 51.83 14.55 -50.19
N TYR A 858 52.34 13.42 -50.69
CA TYR A 858 51.52 12.32 -51.18
C TYR A 858 52.14 10.95 -50.83
N PRO A 859 51.36 9.86 -50.76
CA PRO A 859 51.90 8.52 -50.58
C PRO A 859 52.67 8.04 -51.82
N VAL A 860 53.90 7.53 -51.67
CA VAL A 860 54.75 7.11 -52.80
C VAL A 860 54.16 5.96 -53.61
N ASP A 861 53.33 5.12 -52.99
CA ASP A 861 52.66 3.98 -53.64
C ASP A 861 51.55 4.39 -54.62
N LEU A 862 51.20 5.68 -54.65
CA LEU A 862 50.27 6.30 -55.60
C LEU A 862 50.94 7.48 -56.33
N PRO A 863 51.99 7.21 -57.15
CA PRO A 863 52.80 8.27 -57.73
C PRO A 863 52.05 9.04 -58.83
N LEU A 864 51.93 10.35 -58.66
CA LEU A 864 51.37 11.24 -59.68
C LEU A 864 52.48 11.66 -60.65
N SER A 865 52.54 11.01 -61.82
CA SER A 865 53.44 11.42 -62.90
C SER A 865 53.09 12.82 -63.43
N GLN A 866 54.07 13.53 -64.00
CA GLN A 866 53.84 14.85 -64.64
C GLN A 866 52.82 14.80 -65.80
N SER A 867 52.50 13.61 -66.31
CA SER A 867 51.55 13.39 -67.40
C SER A 867 50.07 13.27 -66.97
N THR A 868 49.77 13.12 -65.67
CA THR A 868 48.37 13.01 -65.22
C THR A 868 47.60 14.32 -65.44
N PHE A 869 46.26 14.26 -65.57
CA PHE A 869 45.43 15.47 -65.65
C PHE A 869 45.55 16.29 -64.36
N LEU A 870 45.40 15.63 -63.21
CA LEU A 870 45.54 16.25 -61.89
C LEU A 870 46.85 17.04 -61.72
N HIS A 871 48.01 16.46 -62.09
CA HIS A 871 49.28 17.19 -61.98
C HIS A 871 49.34 18.39 -62.94
N ARG A 872 48.80 18.27 -64.15
CA ARG A 872 48.75 19.38 -65.12
C ARG A 872 47.88 20.52 -64.64
N ASP A 873 46.70 20.22 -64.09
CA ASP A 873 45.76 21.22 -63.59
C ASP A 873 46.37 21.98 -62.41
N PHE A 874 47.01 21.26 -61.47
CA PHE A 874 47.79 21.87 -60.39
C PHE A 874 48.95 22.72 -60.89
N GLN A 875 49.64 22.32 -61.97
CA GLN A 875 50.76 23.08 -62.53
C GLN A 875 50.29 24.38 -63.20
N SER A 876 49.13 24.36 -63.87
CA SER A 876 48.63 25.50 -64.65
C SER A 876 47.86 26.53 -63.84
N ASP A 877 47.26 26.15 -62.72
CA ASP A 877 46.32 26.99 -61.99
C ASP A 877 46.66 27.07 -60.48
N ILE A 878 46.80 28.30 -59.99
CA ILE A 878 47.15 28.60 -58.59
C ILE A 878 46.00 28.33 -57.61
N HIS A 879 44.78 28.22 -58.11
CA HIS A 879 43.58 27.98 -57.32
C HIS A 879 43.42 26.51 -56.93
N TYR A 880 44.14 25.58 -57.57
CA TYR A 880 44.29 24.21 -57.07
C TYR A 880 45.19 24.21 -55.84
N ARG A 881 44.61 23.93 -54.67
CA ARG A 881 45.28 24.13 -53.38
C ARG A 881 45.83 22.84 -52.79
N ASP A 882 45.00 21.81 -52.68
CA ASP A 882 45.36 20.53 -52.06
C ASP A 882 44.56 19.36 -52.61
N PHE A 883 45.05 18.14 -52.40
CA PHE A 883 44.31 16.94 -52.69
C PHE A 883 44.59 15.83 -51.68
N VAL A 884 43.62 14.93 -51.51
CA VAL A 884 43.76 13.72 -50.71
C VAL A 884 43.23 12.53 -51.51
N TYR A 885 43.98 11.43 -51.49
CA TYR A 885 43.48 10.16 -52.00
C TYR A 885 42.68 9.45 -50.91
N SER A 886 41.53 8.89 -51.26
CA SER A 886 40.73 8.11 -50.32
C SER A 886 40.37 6.76 -50.90
N ASP A 887 40.75 5.70 -50.17
CA ASP A 887 40.36 4.32 -50.49
C ASP A 887 38.84 4.13 -50.51
N LEU A 888 38.11 4.91 -49.71
CA LEU A 888 36.65 4.84 -49.64
C LEU A 888 35.99 5.44 -50.88
N PHE A 889 36.58 6.47 -51.48
CA PHE A 889 36.06 7.09 -52.70
C PHE A 889 36.66 6.49 -53.97
N ASP A 890 37.72 5.69 -53.86
CA ASP A 890 38.49 5.15 -54.99
C ASP A 890 38.96 6.27 -55.94
N GLY A 891 39.54 7.32 -55.36
CA GLY A 891 39.99 8.49 -56.11
C GLY A 891 40.53 9.64 -55.24
N TYR A 892 40.87 10.74 -55.90
CA TYR A 892 41.40 11.96 -55.30
C TYR A 892 40.31 13.01 -55.15
N LEU A 893 40.12 13.49 -53.92
CA LEU A 893 39.34 14.69 -53.63
C LEU A 893 40.27 15.89 -53.62
N VAL A 894 39.87 16.95 -54.31
CA VAL A 894 40.70 18.10 -54.62
C VAL A 894 40.00 19.38 -54.22
N VAL A 895 40.75 20.26 -53.55
CA VAL A 895 40.28 21.58 -53.15
C VAL A 895 40.71 22.63 -54.17
N HIS A 896 39.73 23.42 -54.61
CA HIS A 896 39.90 24.59 -55.46
C HIS A 896 39.45 25.85 -54.71
N SER A 897 40.32 26.86 -54.57
CA SER A 897 40.08 28.00 -53.67
C SER A 897 38.90 28.91 -54.06
N GLU A 898 38.47 28.85 -55.33
CA GLU A 898 37.31 29.64 -55.82
C GLU A 898 36.00 28.84 -55.87
N SER A 899 36.03 27.57 -55.44
CA SER A 899 34.87 26.68 -55.47
C SER A 899 34.36 26.39 -54.05
N GLN A 900 33.03 26.32 -53.91
CA GLN A 900 32.37 25.83 -52.69
C GLN A 900 32.21 24.29 -52.69
N ASN A 901 32.46 23.65 -53.84
CA ASN A 901 32.45 22.21 -54.02
C ASN A 901 33.87 21.68 -54.23
N LEU A 902 34.06 20.39 -54.05
CA LEU A 902 35.32 19.70 -54.34
C LEU A 902 35.38 19.28 -55.80
N LEU A 903 36.58 18.95 -56.28
CA LEU A 903 36.75 18.19 -57.51
C LEU A 903 37.14 16.75 -57.16
N PHE A 904 36.63 15.79 -57.93
CA PHE A 904 36.92 14.37 -57.80
C PHE A 904 37.61 13.85 -59.06
N TYR A 905 38.75 13.20 -58.87
CA TYR A 905 39.50 12.49 -59.91
C TYR A 905 39.50 11.01 -59.57
N GLN A 906 39.15 10.16 -60.53
CA GLN A 906 39.14 8.71 -60.31
C GLN A 906 40.57 8.16 -60.05
N ASN A 907 40.66 6.95 -59.49
CA ASN A 907 41.93 6.26 -59.18
C ASN A 907 42.91 6.16 -60.37
N ASP A 908 42.44 6.27 -61.62
CA ASP A 908 43.29 6.47 -62.80
C ASP A 908 43.22 7.92 -63.33
N PRO A 909 44.06 8.84 -62.79
CA PRO A 909 44.06 10.25 -63.17
C PRO A 909 44.62 10.50 -64.58
N MET A 910 44.97 9.46 -65.35
CA MET A 910 45.25 9.59 -66.78
C MET A 910 43.97 9.61 -67.63
N VAL A 911 42.82 9.15 -67.10
CA VAL A 911 41.60 8.93 -67.90
C VAL A 911 40.50 9.96 -67.60
N SER A 912 40.42 10.52 -66.38
CA SER A 912 39.36 11.47 -65.99
C SER A 912 39.87 12.91 -65.87
N GLN A 913 39.16 13.88 -66.46
CA GLN A 913 39.19 15.28 -66.03
C GLN A 913 38.45 15.40 -64.69
N GLY A 914 38.82 16.36 -63.83
CA GLY A 914 38.18 16.53 -62.53
C GLY A 914 36.67 16.79 -62.66
N GLU A 915 35.86 15.95 -62.03
CA GLU A 915 34.40 16.11 -61.95
C GLU A 915 34.03 16.82 -60.66
N GLU A 916 32.89 17.51 -60.62
CA GLU A 916 32.44 18.20 -59.41
C GLU A 916 31.92 17.21 -58.35
N PHE A 917 32.39 17.36 -57.12
CA PHE A 917 31.90 16.65 -55.94
C PHE A 917 31.16 17.64 -55.04
N ALA A 918 29.83 17.53 -55.03
CA ALA A 918 28.94 18.46 -54.37
C ALA A 918 29.04 18.40 -52.84
N LEU A 919 29.06 19.57 -52.19
CA LEU A 919 28.93 19.76 -50.76
C LEU A 919 27.60 20.47 -50.46
N PHE A 920 26.88 20.00 -49.44
CA PHE A 920 25.55 20.49 -49.09
C PHE A 920 25.58 21.24 -47.76
N TYR A 921 25.17 22.52 -47.80
CA TYR A 921 25.13 23.42 -46.65
C TYR A 921 23.67 23.66 -46.18
N PRO A 922 23.40 23.66 -44.86
CA PRO A 922 22.15 24.15 -44.30
C PRO A 922 21.95 25.66 -44.55
N GLU A 923 20.70 26.15 -44.53
CA GLU A 923 20.37 27.56 -44.82
C GLU A 923 21.04 28.57 -43.87
N ASP A 924 21.35 28.15 -42.64
CA ASP A 924 21.93 28.98 -41.58
C ASP A 924 23.47 28.96 -41.54
N ILE A 925 24.11 28.13 -42.36
CA ILE A 925 25.56 28.00 -42.40
C ILE A 925 26.13 28.78 -43.59
N THR A 926 27.08 29.68 -43.29
CA THR A 926 27.82 30.40 -44.35
C THR A 926 28.76 29.43 -45.07
N PRO A 927 28.68 29.28 -46.41
CA PRO A 927 29.58 28.43 -47.17
C PRO A 927 31.06 28.85 -47.04
N MET A 928 31.95 27.90 -47.33
CA MET A 928 33.39 28.16 -47.31
C MET A 928 33.80 29.18 -48.39
N SER A 929 34.82 29.99 -48.09
CA SER A 929 35.14 31.21 -48.85
C SER A 929 36.46 31.12 -49.61
N SER A 930 37.44 30.40 -49.08
CA SER A 930 38.76 30.19 -49.68
C SER A 930 39.36 28.89 -49.12
N PRO A 931 38.87 27.71 -49.54
CA PRO A 931 39.35 26.44 -49.02
C PRO A 931 40.80 26.19 -49.46
N GLU A 932 41.63 25.63 -48.57
CA GLU A 932 43.08 25.51 -48.77
C GLU A 932 43.62 24.08 -48.63
N GLY A 933 43.14 23.31 -47.67
CA GLY A 933 43.68 22.00 -47.33
C GLY A 933 42.58 20.98 -47.16
N ILE A 934 42.88 19.72 -47.43
CA ILE A 934 41.92 18.62 -47.34
C ILE A 934 42.53 17.36 -46.76
N VAL A 935 41.75 16.67 -45.92
CA VAL A 935 42.05 15.32 -45.48
C VAL A 935 40.75 14.54 -45.24
N THR A 936 40.81 13.22 -45.30
CA THR A 936 39.70 12.33 -44.93
C THR A 936 40.09 11.44 -43.76
N ASP A 937 39.14 11.11 -42.90
CA ASP A 937 39.31 10.10 -41.84
C ASP A 937 38.90 8.69 -42.33
N ALA A 938 39.08 7.68 -41.47
CA ALA A 938 38.74 6.28 -41.78
C ALA A 938 37.23 6.01 -41.93
N GLU A 939 36.37 6.90 -41.45
CA GLU A 939 34.91 6.83 -41.61
C GLU A 939 34.45 7.49 -42.93
N GLY A 940 35.34 8.24 -43.59
CA GLY A 940 35.08 8.96 -44.83
C GLY A 940 34.56 10.38 -44.60
N ASN A 941 34.68 10.92 -43.38
CA ASN A 941 34.42 12.34 -43.15
C ASN A 941 35.53 13.15 -43.82
N ILE A 942 35.14 14.26 -44.45
CA ILE A 942 35.99 15.13 -45.23
C ILE A 942 36.23 16.41 -44.44
N TYR A 943 37.49 16.69 -44.12
CA TYR A 943 37.91 17.87 -43.37
C TYR A 943 38.58 18.86 -44.32
N ILE A 944 38.04 20.07 -44.39
CA ILE A 944 38.53 21.14 -45.28
C ILE A 944 38.89 22.36 -44.44
N THR A 945 40.15 22.79 -44.49
CA THR A 945 40.56 24.07 -43.93
C THR A 945 40.12 25.20 -44.85
N ASP A 946 39.44 26.20 -44.30
CA ASP A 946 39.01 27.39 -45.01
C ASP A 946 39.79 28.61 -44.54
N TRP A 947 40.55 29.19 -45.45
CA TRP A 947 41.41 30.34 -45.20
C TRP A 947 40.59 31.58 -44.84
N GLY A 948 39.50 31.81 -45.58
CA GLY A 948 38.67 33.02 -45.46
C GLY A 948 37.82 33.04 -44.19
N SER A 949 37.30 31.90 -43.75
CA SER A 949 36.47 31.77 -42.56
C SER A 949 37.25 31.44 -41.29
N HIS A 950 38.56 31.23 -41.39
CA HIS A 950 39.43 30.87 -40.26
C HIS A 950 38.97 29.60 -39.53
N SER A 951 38.45 28.63 -40.28
CA SER A 951 37.78 27.46 -39.72
C SER A 951 38.11 26.20 -40.51
N ILE A 952 37.66 25.06 -39.99
CA ILE A 952 37.64 23.77 -40.68
C ILE A 952 36.17 23.37 -40.85
N PHE A 953 35.77 23.08 -42.08
CA PHE A 953 34.48 22.47 -42.37
C PHE A 953 34.62 20.95 -42.40
N VAL A 954 33.67 20.26 -41.79
CA VAL A 954 33.60 18.80 -41.78
C VAL A 954 32.33 18.39 -42.51
N PHE A 955 32.49 17.54 -43.51
CA PHE A 955 31.39 16.95 -44.27
C PHE A 955 31.40 15.43 -44.09
N SER A 956 30.23 14.81 -44.13
CA SER A 956 30.13 13.36 -44.23
C SER A 956 30.53 12.90 -45.64
N ARG A 957 30.68 11.58 -45.77
CA ARG A 957 31.11 10.93 -47.01
C ARG A 957 30.25 11.27 -48.24
N ASP A 958 28.98 11.58 -48.04
CA ASP A 958 28.04 11.95 -49.10
C ASP A 958 28.01 13.46 -49.43
N GLY A 959 28.88 14.24 -48.79
CA GLY A 959 28.95 15.69 -48.96
C GLY A 959 28.02 16.48 -48.05
N SER A 960 27.26 15.84 -47.15
CA SER A 960 26.40 16.56 -46.21
C SER A 960 27.23 17.27 -45.13
N TYR A 961 26.87 18.51 -44.81
CA TYR A 961 27.52 19.25 -43.73
C TYR A 961 27.36 18.55 -42.38
N HIS A 962 28.47 18.41 -41.64
CA HIS A 962 28.48 17.84 -40.30
C HIS A 962 28.69 18.90 -39.22
N ARG A 963 29.77 19.69 -39.33
CA ARG A 963 30.07 20.82 -38.42
C ARG A 963 31.16 21.73 -38.95
N THR A 964 31.29 22.91 -38.35
CA THR A 964 32.42 23.82 -38.52
C THR A 964 33.18 23.93 -37.19
N MET A 965 34.51 23.91 -37.26
CA MET A 965 35.40 23.99 -36.09
C MET A 965 36.39 25.12 -36.27
N GLY A 966 36.72 25.80 -35.18
CA GLY A 966 37.68 26.89 -35.18
C GLY A 966 37.07 28.27 -35.37
N SER A 967 37.85 29.29 -35.04
CA SER A 967 37.52 30.70 -35.24
C SER A 967 38.79 31.51 -35.39
N PHE A 968 38.69 32.75 -35.87
CA PHE A 968 39.85 33.64 -35.94
C PHE A 968 40.53 33.85 -34.57
N GLY A 969 41.86 33.70 -34.52
CA GLY A 969 42.66 34.08 -33.36
C GLY A 969 43.92 33.23 -33.15
N LEU A 970 44.67 33.56 -32.10
CA LEU A 970 45.88 32.83 -31.70
C LEU A 970 45.59 31.74 -30.67
N ASN A 971 46.27 30.61 -30.80
CA ASN A 971 46.39 29.61 -29.74
C ASN A 971 47.59 29.93 -28.85
N THR A 972 47.42 29.79 -27.54
CA THR A 972 48.51 29.88 -26.56
C THR A 972 48.47 28.66 -25.63
N PRO A 973 49.54 28.36 -24.87
CA PRO A 973 49.51 27.27 -23.89
C PRO A 973 48.36 27.37 -22.87
N THR A 974 47.83 28.58 -22.60
CA THR A 974 46.67 28.78 -21.71
C THR A 974 45.32 28.35 -22.31
N ASN A 975 45.30 28.03 -23.61
CA ASN A 975 44.11 27.62 -24.34
C ASN A 975 43.99 26.10 -24.53
N ILE A 976 44.96 25.30 -24.05
CA ILE A 976 44.89 23.83 -24.14
C ILE A 976 43.58 23.34 -23.52
N GLY A 977 42.86 22.49 -24.24
CA GLY A 977 41.54 22.00 -23.84
C GLY A 977 40.35 22.90 -24.21
N LYS A 978 40.58 24.01 -24.94
CA LYS A 978 39.52 24.89 -25.45
C LYS A 978 39.36 24.75 -26.98
N ALA A 979 38.28 25.30 -27.53
CA ALA A 979 38.10 25.38 -28.98
C ALA A 979 39.31 26.03 -29.66
N ILE A 980 39.81 25.38 -30.71
CA ILE A 980 40.97 25.83 -31.46
C ILE A 980 40.69 27.16 -32.19
N ARG A 981 41.74 27.94 -32.41
CA ARG A 981 41.68 29.18 -33.20
C ARG A 981 42.69 29.14 -34.32
N PHE A 982 42.40 29.84 -35.41
CA PHE A 982 43.27 29.88 -36.58
C PHE A 982 43.50 31.31 -37.09
N ILE A 983 44.69 31.55 -37.60
CA ILE A 983 45.05 32.69 -38.44
C ILE A 983 45.35 32.14 -39.83
N PHE A 984 44.32 32.17 -40.67
CA PHE A 984 44.35 31.76 -42.07
C PHE A 984 44.88 30.32 -42.24
N PRO A 985 44.09 29.30 -41.83
CA PRO A 985 44.53 27.91 -41.88
C PRO A 985 44.78 27.48 -43.34
N THR A 986 45.76 26.62 -43.52
CA THR A 986 46.28 26.21 -44.83
C THR A 986 46.19 24.70 -44.99
N LYS A 987 47.20 23.94 -44.55
CA LYS A 987 47.27 22.49 -44.72
C LYS A 987 46.80 21.74 -43.48
N ILE A 988 46.25 20.55 -43.68
CA ILE A 988 45.68 19.70 -42.64
C ILE A 988 46.15 18.26 -42.81
N ALA A 989 46.39 17.56 -41.70
CA ALA A 989 46.70 16.13 -41.69
C ALA A 989 46.00 15.47 -40.50
N ILE A 990 45.63 14.20 -40.64
CA ILE A 990 44.98 13.42 -39.57
C ILE A 990 45.74 12.13 -39.32
N VAL A 991 45.78 11.70 -38.07
CA VAL A 991 46.23 10.37 -37.67
C VAL A 991 45.22 9.73 -36.72
N GLU A 992 45.01 8.43 -36.91
CA GLU A 992 43.96 7.67 -36.24
C GLU A 992 44.51 6.42 -35.56
N ASP A 993 43.87 6.06 -34.45
CA ASP A 993 44.17 4.82 -33.74
C ASP A 993 43.59 3.62 -34.48
N LYS A 994 44.41 2.90 -35.22
CA LYS A 994 43.97 1.68 -35.94
C LYS A 994 43.88 0.45 -35.03
N GLU A 995 44.59 0.46 -33.91
CA GLU A 995 44.67 -0.68 -32.99
C GLU A 995 43.52 -0.65 -31.99
N GLY A 996 43.23 0.49 -31.36
CA GLY A 996 42.22 0.57 -30.30
C GLY A 996 42.54 -0.31 -29.08
N VAL A 997 41.62 -0.35 -28.13
CA VAL A 997 41.72 -1.10 -26.87
C VAL A 997 40.50 -2.02 -26.73
N MET A 998 40.71 -3.30 -26.46
CA MET A 998 39.61 -4.24 -26.22
C MET A 998 39.10 -4.12 -24.78
N VAL A 999 37.82 -3.80 -24.62
CA VAL A 999 37.12 -3.72 -23.33
C VAL A 999 35.82 -4.48 -23.43
N GLU A 1000 35.64 -5.51 -22.59
CA GLU A 1000 34.40 -6.32 -22.53
C GLU A 1000 33.94 -6.84 -23.90
N GLY A 1001 34.88 -7.21 -24.77
CA GLY A 1001 34.60 -7.74 -26.11
C GLY A 1001 34.33 -6.68 -27.18
N GLN A 1002 34.33 -5.39 -26.83
CA GLN A 1002 34.24 -4.27 -27.78
C GLN A 1002 35.59 -3.58 -27.95
N ARG A 1003 35.88 -3.10 -29.16
CA ARG A 1003 37.10 -2.33 -29.45
C ARG A 1003 36.80 -0.85 -29.33
N VAL A 1004 37.51 -0.16 -28.43
CA VAL A 1004 37.40 1.27 -28.17
C VAL A 1004 38.60 1.98 -28.77
N PHE A 1005 38.39 2.86 -29.75
CA PHE A 1005 39.47 3.62 -30.38
C PHE A 1005 39.73 4.93 -29.63
N ARG A 1006 41.00 5.35 -29.58
CA ARG A 1006 41.39 6.66 -29.05
C ARG A 1006 41.03 7.76 -30.04
N THR A 1007 40.82 8.98 -29.53
CA THR A 1007 40.46 10.14 -30.35
C THR A 1007 41.51 10.42 -31.44
N PRO A 1008 41.10 10.62 -32.71
CA PRO A 1008 41.99 11.05 -33.78
C PRO A 1008 42.71 12.36 -33.43
N LEU A 1009 43.95 12.47 -33.91
CA LEU A 1009 44.75 13.69 -33.77
C LEU A 1009 44.87 14.38 -35.12
N ILE A 1010 44.52 15.66 -35.17
CA ILE A 1010 44.52 16.47 -36.38
C ILE A 1010 45.58 17.56 -36.25
N PHE A 1011 46.45 17.66 -37.25
CA PHE A 1011 47.45 18.71 -37.39
C PHE A 1011 46.94 19.74 -38.38
N VAL A 1012 47.07 21.01 -38.04
CA VAL A 1012 46.61 22.12 -38.88
C VAL A 1012 47.71 23.17 -38.93
N ALA A 1013 48.17 23.48 -40.14
CA ALA A 1013 49.09 24.57 -40.40
C ALA A 1013 48.34 25.88 -40.65
N ASP A 1014 48.82 26.98 -40.11
CA ASP A 1014 48.31 28.32 -40.38
C ASP A 1014 49.47 29.33 -40.41
N ARG A 1015 49.19 30.64 -40.44
CA ARG A 1015 50.24 31.67 -40.48
C ARG A 1015 51.02 31.86 -39.18
N ALA A 1016 50.54 31.30 -38.07
CA ALA A 1016 51.18 31.42 -36.76
C ALA A 1016 51.89 30.11 -36.34
N GLY A 1017 51.68 29.01 -37.05
CA GLY A 1017 52.43 27.78 -36.81
C GLY A 1017 51.71 26.51 -37.25
N ILE A 1018 51.98 25.43 -36.52
CA ILE A 1018 51.31 24.14 -36.68
C ILE A 1018 50.71 23.75 -35.34
N TYR A 1019 49.41 23.53 -35.32
CA TYR A 1019 48.64 23.18 -34.14
C TYR A 1019 48.17 21.74 -34.19
N LEU A 1020 48.08 21.13 -33.01
CA LEU A 1020 47.46 19.83 -32.78
C LEU A 1020 46.09 20.04 -32.15
N MET A 1021 45.09 19.37 -32.69
CA MET A 1021 43.74 19.32 -32.14
C MET A 1021 43.19 17.90 -32.16
N ASP A 1022 42.09 17.68 -31.46
CA ASP A 1022 41.29 16.48 -31.63
C ASP A 1022 40.23 16.64 -32.74
N ASN A 1023 39.55 15.55 -33.09
CA ASN A 1023 38.49 15.58 -34.11
C ASN A 1023 37.26 16.42 -33.74
N ARG A 1024 37.12 16.90 -32.50
CA ARG A 1024 36.05 17.80 -32.04
C ARG A 1024 36.44 19.27 -32.11
N GLY A 1025 37.67 19.58 -32.54
CA GLY A 1025 38.17 20.95 -32.64
C GLY A 1025 38.71 21.50 -31.32
N ILE A 1026 39.06 20.63 -30.36
CA ILE A 1026 39.72 21.03 -29.12
C ILE A 1026 41.21 21.14 -29.35
N TYR A 1027 41.79 22.32 -29.07
CA TYR A 1027 43.21 22.59 -29.17
C TYR A 1027 43.99 21.82 -28.10
N LEU A 1028 44.97 21.02 -28.54
CA LEU A 1028 45.74 20.12 -27.70
C LEU A 1028 47.19 20.59 -27.49
N ASP A 1029 47.85 21.10 -28.54
CA ASP A 1029 49.24 21.55 -28.46
C ASP A 1029 49.68 22.42 -29.66
N THR A 1030 50.80 23.12 -29.53
CA THR A 1030 51.49 23.81 -30.64
C THR A 1030 52.80 23.10 -30.95
N ILE A 1031 52.93 22.58 -32.17
CA ILE A 1031 54.10 21.81 -32.61
C ILE A 1031 55.20 22.73 -33.12
N VAL A 1032 54.82 23.71 -33.95
CA VAL A 1032 55.72 24.73 -34.50
C VAL A 1032 55.13 26.09 -34.19
N SER A 1033 55.92 26.99 -33.60
CA SER A 1033 55.57 28.40 -33.40
C SER A 1033 56.33 29.26 -34.40
N ALA A 1034 55.63 29.97 -35.28
CA ALA A 1034 56.25 30.91 -36.22
C ALA A 1034 56.39 32.31 -35.59
N VAL A 1035 57.35 33.11 -36.07
CA VAL A 1035 57.46 34.52 -35.69
C VAL A 1035 56.33 35.31 -36.39
N PRO A 1036 55.46 36.01 -35.65
CA PRO A 1036 54.39 36.80 -36.24
C PRO A 1036 54.94 37.82 -37.25
N GLY A 1037 54.43 37.79 -38.49
CA GLY A 1037 54.82 38.72 -39.57
C GLY A 1037 55.80 38.15 -40.60
N ARG A 1038 56.28 36.91 -40.45
CA ARG A 1038 56.86 36.14 -41.57
C ARG A 1038 55.77 35.25 -42.17
N ASP A 1039 55.55 35.32 -43.49
CA ASP A 1039 54.59 34.49 -44.23
C ASP A 1039 55.04 33.02 -44.33
N ALA A 1040 55.25 32.35 -43.20
CA ALA A 1040 55.59 30.93 -43.19
C ALA A 1040 54.34 30.13 -43.59
N LEU A 1041 54.35 29.60 -44.81
CA LEU A 1041 53.32 28.70 -45.32
C LEU A 1041 53.86 27.29 -45.24
N TYR A 1042 53.26 26.46 -44.38
CA TYR A 1042 53.68 25.09 -44.21
C TYR A 1042 52.87 24.13 -45.06
N SER A 1043 53.54 23.11 -45.57
CA SER A 1043 52.89 21.88 -46.04
C SER A 1043 53.15 20.79 -45.02
N ILE A 1044 52.13 19.99 -44.72
CA ILE A 1044 52.21 18.99 -43.66
C ILE A 1044 51.63 17.66 -44.12
N THR A 1045 52.17 16.57 -43.59
CA THR A 1045 51.55 15.24 -43.59
C THR A 1045 51.98 14.48 -42.35
N ALA A 1046 51.19 13.49 -41.93
CA ALA A 1046 51.46 12.72 -40.73
C ALA A 1046 51.18 11.23 -40.93
N SER A 1047 51.89 10.38 -40.19
CA SER A 1047 51.68 8.93 -40.17
C SER A 1047 51.90 8.36 -38.77
N GLY A 1048 51.44 7.13 -38.52
CA GLY A 1048 51.46 6.52 -37.19
C GLY A 1048 50.33 7.05 -36.30
N PHE A 1049 50.40 6.80 -34.98
CA PHE A 1049 49.49 7.35 -33.99
C PHE A 1049 50.15 7.37 -32.61
N GLY A 1050 49.72 8.29 -31.73
CA GLY A 1050 50.28 8.43 -30.38
C GLY A 1050 51.80 8.64 -30.41
N ALA A 1051 52.54 7.87 -29.62
CA ALA A 1051 54.01 7.95 -29.54
C ALA A 1051 54.77 7.47 -30.79
N ASN A 1052 54.07 6.88 -31.77
CA ASN A 1052 54.65 6.49 -33.05
C ASN A 1052 54.32 7.49 -34.17
N THR A 1053 53.72 8.63 -33.82
CA THR A 1053 53.36 9.66 -34.79
C THR A 1053 54.62 10.31 -35.37
N ARG A 1054 54.67 10.40 -36.69
CA ARG A 1054 55.67 11.16 -37.44
C ARG A 1054 54.94 12.28 -38.17
N LEU A 1055 55.42 13.51 -38.01
CA LEU A 1055 54.91 14.68 -38.72
C LEU A 1055 56.01 15.21 -39.64
N TYR A 1056 55.69 15.36 -40.92
CA TYR A 1056 56.58 15.95 -41.91
C TYR A 1056 56.08 17.36 -42.20
N VAL A 1057 56.99 18.32 -42.12
CA VAL A 1057 56.70 19.74 -42.30
C VAL A 1057 57.62 20.29 -43.37
N MET A 1058 57.08 20.97 -44.36
CA MET A 1058 57.87 21.74 -45.31
C MET A 1058 57.50 23.21 -45.19
N ASP A 1059 58.47 24.05 -44.90
CA ASP A 1059 58.35 25.50 -45.07
C ASP A 1059 58.51 25.83 -46.55
N ARG A 1060 57.45 26.35 -47.19
CA ARG A 1060 57.44 26.68 -48.62
C ARG A 1060 58.45 27.77 -48.97
N SER A 1061 58.76 28.68 -48.03
CA SER A 1061 59.65 29.82 -48.28
C SER A 1061 61.13 29.42 -48.31
N SER A 1062 61.55 28.55 -47.40
CA SER A 1062 62.92 28.04 -47.33
C SER A 1062 63.13 26.77 -48.16
N GLY A 1063 62.06 26.07 -48.52
CA GLY A 1063 62.11 24.79 -49.23
C GLY A 1063 62.62 23.61 -48.38
N LYS A 1064 62.89 23.88 -47.09
CA LYS A 1064 63.43 22.93 -46.12
C LYS A 1064 62.33 22.02 -45.60
N ILE A 1065 62.64 20.73 -45.52
CA ILE A 1065 61.76 19.70 -44.96
C ILE A 1065 62.29 19.35 -43.58
N GLU A 1066 61.41 19.33 -42.59
CA GLU A 1066 61.69 18.92 -41.23
C GLU A 1066 60.80 17.74 -40.84
N ARG A 1067 61.44 16.70 -40.30
CA ARG A 1067 60.73 15.56 -39.73
C ARG A 1067 60.70 15.67 -38.21
N PHE A 1068 59.48 15.60 -37.66
CA PHE A 1068 59.22 15.52 -36.24
C PHE A 1068 58.80 14.09 -35.87
N ILE A 1069 59.42 13.54 -34.85
CA ILE A 1069 59.05 12.24 -34.28
C ILE A 1069 58.46 12.51 -32.89
N SER A 1070 57.29 11.94 -32.64
CA SER A 1070 56.66 12.01 -31.34
C SER A 1070 57.30 11.03 -30.35
N ARG A 1071 57.27 11.37 -29.07
CA ARG A 1071 57.50 10.44 -27.97
C ARG A 1071 56.56 10.77 -26.81
N PRO A 1072 56.27 9.84 -25.89
CA PRO A 1072 55.50 10.15 -24.70
C PRO A 1072 56.20 11.25 -23.89
N VAL A 1073 55.43 12.13 -23.26
CA VAL A 1073 55.95 13.02 -22.21
C VAL A 1073 56.61 12.18 -21.12
N GLU A 1074 57.80 12.59 -20.66
CA GLU A 1074 58.48 11.93 -19.55
C GLU A 1074 57.64 12.01 -18.27
N ILE A 1075 57.29 10.84 -17.76
CA ILE A 1075 56.66 10.67 -16.47
C ILE A 1075 57.78 10.72 -15.45
N ARG A 1076 57.90 11.86 -14.75
CA ARG A 1076 58.88 12.05 -13.68
C ARG A 1076 58.33 11.64 -12.32
#